data_AF-A0A2N2UUV7-F1
#
_entry.id   AF-A0A2N2UUV7-F1
#
_cell.length_a   1.000
_cell.length_b   1.000
_cell.length_c   1.000
_cell.angle_alpha   90.00
_cell.angle_beta   90.00
_cell.angle_gamma   90.00
#
_symmetry.space_group_name_H-M   'P 1'
#
loop_
_entity.id
_entity.type
_entity.pdbx_description
1 polymer ?
#
loop_
_entity_poly.entity_id
_entity_poly.type
_entity_poly.pdbx_seq_one_letter_code
_entity_poly.pdbx_strand_id
1 'polypeptide(L)'
;MWPPVKIQRGFVLIGLLALLVMGALAFFVSNLSPEFMQAYRQHKTDAALLQAREALLGYALRFREANPDAANVPIYMYGNLPLPDLGSSHNNNVGCASEGCDAANFAGNAPNITVIGRFPWRMLGTGALRNGNGECLWYIVSGSHQRIQQSTPMNWDTLGQLDPVVANGTAAMQSLLASAHDRPLAIIFSPGPPLPGQDRSTSVADTVTECGGNYDAKNYLDPATATALGGTTNYFAGAANNAFADTSAAAKAISVQGDVLRQTDGTLRAGNCPQDSQCDLVANDKGLILTSDIFFAALTKNANFRLDINSLLDHMVSCLRDQGVASAAHPLPASACYGDSQDPRNYFSNYADQLFVAPCAGNCSATIDGVAQTCPAVLIFANQRDKTSQVRITATDRAAPVNYLEAPNLASFTNPGTVYAGVNQFSPVTTAASVYQDVVRCIPAGSSFTSVKSTTLTSLGFGQLSSYDAATRTLTLGSLNVTTGVPAIGAGNASILFGCSWTPETHVTGHGLRGYFMFNITNTGFPGPGFTFAAIDGDRNTASVCGAASQHLGYSGNNTSTPLVAAPKIGIEFDTRKNYRSQPPFLPDGFNPSLASSLTRLRTLDNGRTDPSYTGGHIAVVYWGGETPINTGYACVTTADCRAPSFCDTSDSLCKLLPEEDDNVHGQLPTPPAARPAPGNPPAPATVANPPPYPPPGVSKLDPNLSSTPTGQNIHVRVEIERSDAAGRDSNSRLVKVAASTPLAALSGLPVVDSVALQAGDTVLVTAQADARTNGVYLASASAWTRDASADEAADLLPGTSWFVQSGSTQAGSLWRLLNIAQPVIGFDSLSFQRVRLPVRAVAISNLAPAGLGNVDGVALAAGDRVLLTAQTTAGQNGVYSAGGGAWSRASPENTAAGLKDGATWFIREGGHAGSYWVLHGDATPDVSTTISIQPAATNDLYAATVQTQVWMLADSVTAANQIERMKTTSRAMAELDPVVRYGQCSPSTCAAGQSCGGVESDGNRYCYNSGQQPNLYDRQKVYDTQGSACSSGLACSGGQFCGIDNLCYQPALRTLRLGFTDSQSGQDQVISISNFATTWLP
;
A
#
# COMPACT_ATOMS: atom_id res chain seq x y z
N MET A 1 13.07 -31.17 -97.25
CA MET A 1 13.83 -31.85 -96.18
C MET A 1 14.43 -30.76 -95.30
N TRP A 2 13.85 -30.51 -94.13
CA TRP A 2 14.36 -29.51 -93.16
C TRP A 2 15.27 -30.21 -92.13
N PRO A 3 16.44 -29.65 -91.75
CA PRO A 3 17.21 -30.16 -90.62
C PRO A 3 16.76 -29.50 -89.29
N PRO A 4 16.93 -30.18 -88.14
CA PRO A 4 16.45 -29.68 -86.85
C PRO A 4 17.45 -28.74 -86.17
N VAL A 5 16.92 -27.69 -85.56
CA VAL A 5 17.62 -26.74 -84.68
C VAL A 5 17.72 -27.35 -83.28
N LYS A 6 18.94 -27.48 -82.73
CA LYS A 6 19.16 -27.81 -81.31
C LYS A 6 19.04 -26.55 -80.45
N ILE A 7 18.17 -26.61 -79.45
CA ILE A 7 17.91 -25.56 -78.46
C ILE A 7 18.94 -25.68 -77.32
N GLN A 8 19.86 -24.71 -77.19
CA GLN A 8 20.57 -24.45 -75.93
C GLN A 8 19.78 -23.40 -75.13
N ARG A 9 18.98 -23.84 -74.15
CA ARG A 9 18.33 -22.95 -73.18
C ARG A 9 18.42 -23.60 -71.80
N GLY A 10 19.38 -23.15 -70.99
CA GLY A 10 19.55 -23.59 -69.61
C GLY A 10 20.76 -22.99 -68.90
N PHE A 11 21.90 -22.84 -69.58
CA PHE A 11 23.14 -22.37 -68.95
C PHE A 11 23.18 -20.86 -68.65
N VAL A 12 22.52 -20.02 -69.45
CA VAL A 12 22.57 -18.56 -69.28
C VAL A 12 21.82 -18.10 -68.03
N LEU A 13 20.64 -18.68 -67.74
CA LEU A 13 19.86 -18.33 -66.55
C LEU A 13 20.56 -18.76 -65.25
N ILE A 14 21.17 -19.95 -65.25
CA ILE A 14 21.93 -20.45 -64.11
C ILE A 14 23.19 -19.60 -63.88
N GLY A 15 23.88 -19.20 -64.94
CA GLY A 15 25.04 -18.30 -64.85
C GLY A 15 24.68 -16.91 -64.33
N LEU A 16 23.54 -16.35 -64.74
CA LEU A 16 23.08 -15.03 -64.32
C LEU A 16 22.55 -15.05 -62.88
N LEU A 17 21.86 -16.12 -62.47
CA LEU A 17 21.45 -16.34 -61.08
C LEU A 17 22.66 -16.54 -60.17
N ALA A 18 23.67 -17.31 -60.61
CA ALA A 18 24.91 -17.49 -59.87
C ALA A 18 25.66 -16.17 -59.69
N LEU A 19 25.71 -15.31 -60.72
CA LEU A 19 26.31 -13.98 -60.62
C LEU A 19 25.52 -13.03 -59.71
N LEU A 20 24.19 -13.07 -59.72
CA LEU A 20 23.34 -12.30 -58.80
C LEU A 20 23.51 -12.77 -57.35
N VAL A 21 23.55 -14.08 -57.12
CA VAL A 21 23.79 -14.66 -55.79
C VAL A 21 25.21 -14.34 -55.31
N MET A 22 26.23 -14.49 -56.16
CA MET A 22 27.62 -14.12 -55.84
C MET A 22 27.78 -12.62 -55.61
N GLY A 23 27.08 -11.78 -56.39
CA GLY A 23 27.07 -10.32 -56.22
C GLY A 23 26.36 -9.89 -54.94
N ALA A 24 25.22 -10.50 -54.61
CA ALA A 24 24.52 -10.27 -53.34
C ALA A 24 25.33 -10.78 -52.15
N LEU A 25 26.00 -11.94 -52.28
CA LEU A 25 26.87 -12.49 -51.24
C LEU A 25 28.12 -11.62 -51.06
N ALA A 26 28.75 -11.16 -52.14
CA ALA A 26 29.88 -10.24 -52.09
C ALA A 26 29.49 -8.89 -51.47
N PHE A 27 28.31 -8.36 -51.81
CA PHE A 27 27.76 -7.17 -51.18
C PHE A 27 27.54 -7.39 -49.68
N PHE A 28 26.95 -8.52 -49.27
CA PHE A 28 26.73 -8.85 -47.86
C PHE A 28 28.05 -9.05 -47.09
N VAL A 29 29.02 -9.76 -47.67
CA VAL A 29 30.36 -9.97 -47.09
C VAL A 29 31.16 -8.67 -47.01
N SER A 30 31.04 -7.78 -47.99
CA SER A 30 31.70 -6.46 -47.96
C SER A 30 31.11 -5.50 -46.91
N ASN A 31 29.88 -5.73 -46.46
CA ASN A 31 29.24 -4.99 -45.37
C ASN A 31 29.45 -5.63 -43.98
N LEU A 32 30.09 -6.81 -43.90
CA LEU A 32 30.50 -7.45 -42.63
C LEU A 32 31.91 -7.03 -42.23
N SER A 33 32.12 -5.74 -41.95
CA SER A 33 33.43 -5.28 -41.49
C SER A 33 33.76 -5.85 -40.09
N PRO A 34 35.06 -6.07 -39.77
CA PRO A 34 35.47 -6.51 -38.43
C PRO A 34 34.95 -5.59 -37.32
N GLU A 35 34.88 -4.28 -37.59
CA GLU A 35 34.38 -3.26 -36.68
C GLU A 35 32.87 -3.42 -36.44
N PHE A 36 32.08 -3.70 -37.48
CA PHE A 36 30.66 -4.00 -37.34
C PHE A 36 30.42 -5.24 -36.50
N MET A 37 31.18 -6.32 -36.74
CA MET A 37 31.06 -7.56 -35.96
C MET A 37 31.51 -7.39 -34.51
N GLN A 38 32.51 -6.52 -34.25
CA GLN A 38 32.93 -6.17 -32.89
C GLN A 38 31.86 -5.34 -32.18
N ALA A 39 31.30 -4.32 -32.85
CA ALA A 39 30.22 -3.49 -32.32
C ALA A 39 28.96 -4.32 -32.02
N TYR A 40 28.61 -5.27 -32.89
CA TYR A 40 27.47 -6.18 -32.67
C TYR A 40 27.69 -7.09 -31.45
N ARG A 41 28.91 -7.63 -31.28
CA ARG A 41 29.26 -8.44 -30.11
C ARG A 41 29.26 -7.62 -28.81
N GLN A 42 29.73 -6.38 -28.86
CA GLN A 42 29.65 -5.44 -27.75
C GLN A 42 28.20 -5.14 -27.38
N HIS A 43 27.34 -4.83 -28.37
CA HIS A 43 25.91 -4.62 -28.14
C HIS A 43 25.23 -5.82 -27.47
N LYS A 44 25.50 -7.06 -27.95
CA LYS A 44 25.00 -8.29 -27.31
C LYS A 44 25.48 -8.43 -25.87
N THR A 45 26.74 -8.14 -25.63
CA THR A 45 27.35 -8.20 -24.30
C THR A 45 26.70 -7.20 -23.36
N ASP A 46 26.53 -5.96 -23.80
CA ASP A 46 25.92 -4.90 -23.01
C ASP A 46 24.46 -5.20 -22.69
N ALA A 47 23.69 -5.71 -23.66
CA ALA A 47 22.32 -6.15 -23.43
C ALA A 47 22.23 -7.27 -22.38
N ALA A 48 23.11 -8.27 -22.45
CA ALA A 48 23.15 -9.37 -21.48
C ALA A 48 23.53 -8.87 -20.06
N LEU A 49 24.55 -8.01 -19.95
CA LEU A 49 24.98 -7.42 -18.69
C LEU A 49 23.88 -6.54 -18.05
N LEU A 50 23.19 -5.74 -18.86
CA LEU A 50 22.06 -4.93 -18.40
C LEU A 50 20.91 -5.80 -17.91
N GLN A 51 20.52 -6.82 -18.68
CA GLN A 51 19.47 -7.76 -18.26
C GLN A 51 19.82 -8.47 -16.95
N ALA A 52 21.09 -8.87 -16.78
CA ALA A 52 21.59 -9.46 -15.54
C ALA A 52 21.49 -8.50 -14.35
N ARG A 53 21.87 -7.23 -14.53
CA ARG A 53 21.74 -6.19 -13.48
C ARG A 53 20.30 -6.00 -13.07
N GLU A 54 19.39 -5.83 -14.04
CA GLU A 54 17.96 -5.63 -13.75
C GLU A 54 17.35 -6.85 -13.03
N ALA A 55 17.80 -8.06 -13.35
CA ALA A 55 17.39 -9.27 -12.64
C ALA A 55 17.85 -9.30 -11.17
N LEU A 56 19.08 -8.87 -10.88
CA LEU A 56 19.58 -8.74 -9.50
C LEU A 56 18.81 -7.65 -8.72
N LEU A 57 18.50 -6.52 -9.35
CA LEU A 57 17.67 -5.47 -8.74
C LEU A 57 16.25 -5.99 -8.46
N GLY A 58 15.65 -6.70 -9.42
CA GLY A 58 14.35 -7.35 -9.25
C GLY A 58 14.33 -8.37 -8.11
N TYR A 59 15.40 -9.16 -7.97
CA TYR A 59 15.59 -10.07 -6.85
C TYR A 59 15.63 -9.30 -5.52
N ALA A 60 16.46 -8.27 -5.41
CA ALA A 60 16.62 -7.51 -4.17
C ALA A 60 15.31 -6.83 -3.73
N LEU A 61 14.53 -6.31 -4.67
CA LEU A 61 13.21 -5.73 -4.43
C LEU A 61 12.18 -6.74 -3.91
N ARG A 62 12.35 -8.01 -4.26
CA ARG A 62 11.50 -9.11 -3.80
C ARG A 62 12.10 -9.89 -2.64
N PHE A 63 13.34 -9.62 -2.24
CA PHE A 63 14.09 -10.48 -1.33
C PHE A 63 13.37 -10.72 0.00
N ARG A 64 12.83 -9.67 0.62
CA ARG A 64 12.02 -9.76 1.85
C ARG A 64 10.74 -10.58 1.65
N GLU A 65 10.11 -10.43 0.50
CA GLU A 65 8.76 -10.95 0.22
C GLU A 65 8.75 -12.38 -0.33
N ALA A 66 9.78 -12.73 -1.10
CA ALA A 66 9.91 -14.00 -1.79
C ALA A 66 10.44 -15.07 -0.86
N ASN A 67 9.75 -15.32 0.25
CA ASN A 67 10.00 -16.47 1.12
C ASN A 67 8.97 -17.58 0.86
N PRO A 68 8.95 -18.21 -0.35
CA PRO A 68 8.20 -19.42 -0.58
C PRO A 68 8.99 -20.56 0.05
N ASP A 69 8.41 -21.19 1.07
CA ASP A 69 8.58 -22.61 1.38
C ASP A 69 10.01 -23.20 1.26
N ALA A 70 10.66 -23.39 2.41
CA ALA A 70 11.73 -24.38 2.66
C ALA A 70 13.22 -23.96 2.62
N ALA A 71 13.60 -22.78 3.14
CA ALA A 71 14.97 -22.59 3.65
C ALA A 71 14.96 -21.99 5.06
N ASN A 72 15.69 -22.64 5.98
CA ASN A 72 15.91 -22.25 7.39
C ASN A 72 16.65 -20.90 7.59
N VAL A 73 16.57 -19.96 6.64
CA VAL A 73 17.12 -18.61 6.79
C VAL A 73 15.94 -17.66 6.92
N PRO A 74 15.62 -17.19 8.12
CA PRO A 74 14.53 -16.26 8.26
C PRO A 74 14.98 -14.90 7.72
N ILE A 75 14.40 -14.50 6.59
CA ILE A 75 14.75 -13.28 5.85
C ILE A 75 13.92 -12.12 6.38
N TYR A 76 14.57 -11.09 6.92
CA TYR A 76 13.89 -9.97 7.58
C TYR A 76 14.35 -8.57 7.14
N MET A 77 15.30 -8.45 6.22
CA MET A 77 15.84 -7.14 5.79
C MET A 77 16.14 -7.13 4.29
N TYR A 78 15.81 -6.00 3.63
CA TYR A 78 16.21 -5.75 2.26
C TYR A 78 17.72 -5.60 2.14
N GLY A 79 18.23 -5.73 0.93
CA GLY A 79 19.61 -5.36 0.64
C GLY A 79 20.58 -6.52 0.43
N ASN A 80 20.08 -7.75 0.51
CA ASN A 80 20.87 -8.92 0.16
C ASN A 80 20.64 -9.35 -1.30
N LEU A 81 21.65 -9.99 -1.85
CA LEU A 81 21.73 -10.50 -3.21
C LEU A 81 21.92 -12.03 -3.20
N PRO A 82 21.54 -12.73 -4.29
CA PRO A 82 21.75 -14.16 -4.37
C PRO A 82 23.25 -14.45 -4.38
N LEU A 83 23.63 -15.64 -3.92
CA LEU A 83 24.97 -16.14 -4.17
C LEU A 83 25.11 -16.50 -5.66
N PRO A 84 26.33 -16.55 -6.21
CA PRO A 84 26.54 -17.10 -7.54
C PRO A 84 26.23 -18.60 -7.59
N ASP A 85 26.08 -19.13 -8.79
CA ASP A 85 26.08 -20.57 -9.05
C ASP A 85 27.52 -21.11 -8.94
N LEU A 86 27.72 -22.05 -8.01
CA LEU A 86 29.00 -22.68 -7.72
C LEU A 86 29.13 -24.09 -8.32
N GLY A 87 28.14 -24.54 -9.11
CA GLY A 87 28.10 -25.86 -9.72
C GLY A 87 27.48 -26.93 -8.84
N SER A 88 26.94 -27.99 -9.43
CA SER A 88 26.15 -29.00 -8.72
C SER A 88 26.93 -29.78 -7.66
N SER A 89 28.27 -29.82 -7.74
CA SER A 89 29.10 -30.47 -6.70
C SER A 89 29.28 -29.60 -5.45
N HIS A 90 29.05 -28.29 -5.55
CA HIS A 90 29.24 -27.32 -4.46
C HIS A 90 27.97 -26.53 -4.11
N ASN A 91 26.92 -26.65 -4.92
CA ASN A 91 25.61 -26.10 -4.64
C ASN A 91 24.79 -27.08 -3.80
N ASN A 92 24.52 -26.71 -2.55
CA ASN A 92 23.69 -27.48 -1.63
C ASN A 92 22.26 -26.94 -1.49
N ASN A 93 21.82 -26.10 -2.42
CA ASN A 93 20.45 -25.60 -2.45
C ASN A 93 19.49 -26.74 -2.83
N VAL A 94 18.90 -27.38 -1.83
CA VAL A 94 18.02 -28.55 -1.98
C VAL A 94 16.80 -28.24 -2.88
N GLY A 95 16.35 -26.99 -2.93
CA GLY A 95 15.25 -26.55 -3.79
C GLY A 95 15.65 -26.24 -5.24
N CYS A 96 16.96 -26.13 -5.54
CA CYS A 96 17.48 -25.81 -6.87
C CYS A 96 18.97 -26.20 -6.94
N ALA A 97 19.28 -27.46 -7.28
CA ALA A 97 20.66 -27.98 -7.31
C ALA A 97 21.27 -28.08 -8.73
N SER A 98 20.50 -27.69 -9.77
CA SER A 98 20.94 -27.74 -11.17
C SER A 98 21.75 -26.50 -11.56
N GLU A 99 22.44 -26.58 -12.70
CA GLU A 99 23.09 -25.41 -13.31
C GLU A 99 22.11 -24.22 -13.45
N GLY A 100 22.63 -23.03 -13.14
CA GLY A 100 21.93 -21.76 -13.10
C GLY A 100 21.26 -21.45 -11.77
N CYS A 101 21.32 -22.33 -10.77
CA CYS A 101 20.80 -22.07 -9.44
C CYS A 101 21.84 -21.37 -8.57
N ASP A 102 21.41 -20.46 -7.72
CA ASP A 102 22.32 -19.86 -6.74
C ASP A 102 22.70 -20.86 -5.64
N ALA A 103 23.89 -20.68 -5.07
CA ALA A 103 24.35 -21.49 -3.95
C ALA A 103 23.53 -21.20 -2.67
N ALA A 104 23.38 -22.23 -1.83
CA ALA A 104 22.98 -22.07 -0.43
C ALA A 104 24.23 -22.01 0.48
N ASN A 105 24.19 -22.57 1.69
CA ASN A 105 25.31 -22.49 2.63
C ASN A 105 26.42 -23.50 2.31
N PHE A 106 27.57 -23.08 1.79
CA PHE A 106 28.67 -23.98 1.43
C PHE A 106 29.75 -24.08 2.53
N ALA A 107 30.62 -25.10 2.44
CA ALA A 107 31.71 -25.29 3.39
C ALA A 107 32.69 -24.11 3.33
N GLY A 108 32.94 -23.49 4.50
CA GLY A 108 33.76 -22.29 4.60
C GLY A 108 33.00 -20.98 4.40
N ASN A 109 31.68 -20.99 4.16
CA ASN A 109 30.88 -19.77 4.11
C ASN A 109 30.72 -19.16 5.52
N ALA A 110 30.81 -17.84 5.61
CA ALA A 110 30.67 -17.04 6.83
C ALA A 110 30.26 -15.60 6.46
N PRO A 111 29.79 -14.78 7.42
CA PRO A 111 29.51 -13.37 7.16
C PRO A 111 30.75 -12.67 6.59
N ASN A 112 30.55 -11.69 5.72
CA ASN A 112 31.62 -10.93 5.07
C ASN A 112 32.52 -11.70 4.08
N ILE A 113 32.21 -12.94 3.70
CA ILE A 113 32.91 -13.63 2.60
C ILE A 113 32.34 -13.21 1.24
N THR A 114 33.18 -12.57 0.42
CA THR A 114 32.86 -12.28 -0.99
C THR A 114 32.93 -13.56 -1.82
N VAL A 115 31.93 -13.78 -2.66
CA VAL A 115 31.78 -15.03 -3.45
C VAL A 115 31.64 -14.69 -4.93
N ILE A 116 32.32 -15.45 -5.78
CA ILE A 116 32.28 -15.37 -7.24
C ILE A 116 31.98 -16.73 -7.86
N GLY A 117 31.17 -16.73 -8.90
CA GLY A 117 30.80 -17.92 -9.66
C GLY A 117 29.99 -17.55 -10.90
N ARG A 118 29.27 -18.51 -11.46
CA ARG A 118 28.42 -18.24 -12.63
C ARG A 118 27.18 -17.45 -12.23
N PHE A 119 26.65 -16.67 -13.15
CA PHE A 119 25.42 -15.92 -12.93
C PHE A 119 24.24 -16.90 -12.71
N PRO A 120 23.47 -16.80 -11.61
CA PRO A 120 22.43 -17.76 -11.25
C PRO A 120 21.13 -17.51 -12.04
N TRP A 121 21.21 -17.68 -13.36
CA TRP A 121 20.16 -17.33 -14.31
C TRP A 121 18.85 -18.10 -14.13
N ARG A 122 18.89 -19.32 -13.59
CA ARG A 122 17.69 -20.15 -13.36
C ARG A 122 16.94 -19.63 -12.15
N MET A 123 17.66 -19.35 -11.06
CA MET A 123 17.10 -18.72 -9.87
C MET A 123 16.46 -17.37 -10.20
N LEU A 124 17.13 -16.59 -11.06
CA LEU A 124 16.68 -15.25 -11.45
C LEU A 124 15.66 -15.23 -12.59
N GLY A 125 15.32 -16.39 -13.17
CA GLY A 125 14.33 -16.51 -14.24
C GLY A 125 14.70 -15.81 -15.55
N THR A 126 15.99 -15.52 -15.79
CA THR A 126 16.44 -14.79 -16.99
C THR A 126 16.67 -15.68 -18.20
N GLY A 127 16.79 -17.00 -17.99
CA GLY A 127 17.43 -17.91 -18.94
C GLY A 127 18.95 -17.67 -19.01
N ALA A 128 19.70 -18.62 -19.59
CA ALA A 128 21.15 -18.56 -19.65
C ALA A 128 21.66 -17.40 -20.53
N LEU A 129 21.99 -16.28 -19.88
CA LEU A 129 22.48 -15.07 -20.53
C LEU A 129 23.89 -15.30 -21.08
N ARG A 130 24.08 -14.98 -22.38
CA ARG A 130 25.36 -15.13 -23.08
C ARG A 130 25.84 -13.81 -23.65
N ASN A 131 27.16 -13.63 -23.62
CA ASN A 131 27.79 -12.47 -24.22
C ASN A 131 27.97 -12.60 -25.74
N GLY A 132 28.59 -11.58 -26.35
CA GLY A 132 28.88 -11.56 -27.78
C GLY A 132 29.79 -12.69 -28.27
N ASN A 133 30.51 -13.37 -27.39
CA ASN A 133 31.36 -14.53 -27.69
C ASN A 133 30.70 -15.88 -27.39
N GLY A 134 29.45 -15.89 -26.91
CA GLY A 134 28.70 -17.10 -26.57
C GLY A 134 28.94 -17.65 -25.16
N GLU A 135 29.76 -16.97 -24.35
CA GLU A 135 30.08 -17.35 -22.98
C GLU A 135 28.98 -16.91 -22.01
N CYS A 136 28.71 -17.73 -21.01
CA CYS A 136 27.82 -17.35 -19.92
C CYS A 136 28.45 -16.31 -18.99
N LEU A 137 27.60 -15.49 -18.39
CA LEU A 137 28.04 -14.45 -17.46
C LEU A 137 28.53 -15.03 -16.14
N TRP A 138 29.50 -14.34 -15.54
CA TRP A 138 29.98 -14.57 -14.19
C TRP A 138 29.53 -13.44 -13.27
N TYR A 139 29.52 -13.69 -11.98
CA TYR A 139 28.95 -12.77 -11.00
C TYR A 139 29.69 -12.91 -9.67
N ILE A 140 30.09 -11.76 -9.13
CA ILE A 140 30.69 -11.63 -7.79
C ILE A 140 29.76 -10.81 -6.91
N VAL A 141 29.59 -11.24 -5.66
CA VAL A 141 28.81 -10.57 -4.63
C VAL A 141 29.67 -10.28 -3.41
N SER A 142 29.61 -9.04 -2.92
CA SER A 142 30.24 -8.65 -1.66
C SER A 142 29.67 -9.47 -0.51
N GLY A 143 30.54 -9.96 0.37
CA GLY A 143 30.12 -10.76 1.51
C GLY A 143 29.26 -10.01 2.53
N SER A 144 29.31 -8.67 2.52
CA SER A 144 28.40 -7.85 3.31
C SER A 144 26.96 -7.89 2.80
N HIS A 145 26.72 -8.34 1.56
CA HIS A 145 25.42 -8.35 0.88
C HIS A 145 24.97 -9.75 0.42
N GLN A 146 25.59 -10.82 0.90
CA GLN A 146 25.15 -12.17 0.57
C GLN A 146 23.90 -12.58 1.38
N ARG A 147 22.97 -13.30 0.75
CA ARG A 147 21.71 -13.70 1.39
C ARG A 147 21.79 -14.76 2.47
N ILE A 148 22.85 -15.59 2.50
CA ILE A 148 22.93 -16.78 3.35
C ILE A 148 23.56 -16.44 4.71
N GLN A 149 24.80 -15.95 4.70
CA GLN A 149 25.49 -15.51 5.91
C GLN A 149 25.44 -13.98 6.00
N GLN A 150 24.29 -13.47 6.46
CA GLN A 150 23.99 -12.04 6.45
C GLN A 150 24.86 -11.28 7.48
N SER A 151 25.17 -10.02 7.16
CA SER A 151 25.93 -9.11 8.03
C SER A 151 25.05 -7.94 8.48
N THR A 152 25.30 -7.41 9.67
CA THR A 152 24.60 -6.26 10.26
C THR A 152 25.62 -5.14 10.52
N PRO A 153 25.30 -3.86 10.25
CA PRO A 153 24.03 -3.37 9.69
C PRO A 153 23.90 -3.65 8.18
N MET A 154 22.66 -3.71 7.71
CA MET A 154 22.23 -3.82 6.33
C MET A 154 21.34 -2.62 5.98
N ASN A 155 21.98 -1.56 5.49
CA ASN A 155 21.36 -0.33 5.04
C ASN A 155 22.24 0.32 3.94
N TRP A 156 21.87 1.52 3.48
CA TRP A 156 22.61 2.24 2.43
C TRP A 156 24.03 2.68 2.79
N ASP A 157 24.45 2.52 4.05
CA ASP A 157 25.81 2.75 4.54
C ASP A 157 26.58 1.44 4.81
N THR A 158 25.99 0.28 4.47
CA THR A 158 26.70 -1.00 4.46
C THR A 158 27.70 -1.02 3.33
N LEU A 159 28.99 -1.10 3.67
CA LEU A 159 30.06 -1.01 2.68
C LEU A 159 30.15 -2.27 1.83
N GLY A 160 30.27 -2.08 0.52
CA GLY A 160 30.72 -3.13 -0.39
C GLY A 160 32.17 -3.54 -0.10
N GLN A 161 32.55 -4.71 -0.57
CA GLN A 161 33.90 -5.26 -0.39
C GLN A 161 34.72 -5.23 -1.69
N LEU A 162 34.14 -4.79 -2.80
CA LEU A 162 34.81 -4.76 -4.10
C LEU A 162 35.48 -3.40 -4.34
N ASP A 163 36.70 -3.42 -4.84
CA ASP A 163 37.47 -2.25 -5.25
C ASP A 163 37.79 -2.35 -6.74
N PRO A 164 36.96 -1.76 -7.62
CA PRO A 164 37.24 -1.71 -9.04
C PRO A 164 38.53 -0.95 -9.30
N VAL A 165 39.48 -1.62 -9.93
CA VAL A 165 40.75 -1.04 -10.30
C VAL A 165 40.90 -0.96 -11.82
N VAL A 166 41.64 0.04 -12.27
CA VAL A 166 41.84 0.39 -13.67
C VAL A 166 43.32 0.55 -14.01
N ALA A 167 43.67 0.18 -15.22
CA ALA A 167 44.92 0.56 -15.86
C ALA A 167 44.87 2.05 -16.20
N ASN A 168 45.87 2.80 -15.73
CA ASN A 168 45.97 4.25 -15.93
C ASN A 168 47.37 4.68 -16.39
N GLY A 169 48.01 3.87 -17.24
CA GLY A 169 49.38 4.16 -17.71
C GLY A 169 50.46 3.94 -16.66
N THR A 170 50.17 3.15 -15.61
CA THR A 170 51.11 2.74 -14.56
C THR A 170 51.37 1.23 -14.62
N ALA A 171 52.43 0.76 -13.97
CA ALA A 171 52.75 -0.68 -13.90
C ALA A 171 51.85 -1.47 -12.93
N ALA A 172 51.05 -0.78 -12.11
CA ALA A 172 50.06 -1.35 -11.21
C ALA A 172 48.67 -0.80 -11.52
N MET A 173 47.65 -1.58 -11.22
CA MET A 173 46.25 -1.13 -11.29
C MET A 173 45.98 -0.07 -10.21
N GLN A 174 45.08 0.87 -10.48
CA GLN A 174 44.70 1.96 -9.57
C GLN A 174 43.22 1.88 -9.24
N SER A 175 42.85 2.14 -7.98
CA SER A 175 41.43 2.20 -7.59
C SER A 175 40.69 3.28 -8.38
N LEU A 176 39.48 2.94 -8.84
CA LEU A 176 38.54 3.87 -9.48
C LEU A 176 37.73 4.67 -8.44
N LEU A 177 37.74 4.24 -7.18
CA LEU A 177 36.83 4.72 -6.15
C LEU A 177 37.38 5.97 -5.45
N ALA A 178 36.50 6.95 -5.24
CA ALA A 178 36.84 8.14 -4.46
C ALA A 178 36.72 7.87 -2.95
N SER A 179 35.78 7.01 -2.55
CA SER A 179 35.52 6.65 -1.16
C SER A 179 35.16 5.17 -0.99
N ALA A 180 35.25 4.66 0.24
CA ALA A 180 34.79 3.30 0.56
C ALA A 180 33.28 3.11 0.35
N HIS A 181 32.50 4.19 0.37
CA HIS A 181 31.06 4.18 0.07
C HIS A 181 30.74 3.89 -1.40
N ASP A 182 31.70 4.11 -2.30
CA ASP A 182 31.54 3.85 -3.73
C ASP A 182 31.81 2.38 -4.10
N ARG A 183 32.23 1.57 -3.11
CA ARG A 183 32.54 0.15 -3.30
C ARG A 183 31.31 -0.59 -3.82
N PRO A 184 31.42 -1.30 -4.96
CA PRO A 184 30.31 -2.06 -5.49
C PRO A 184 29.84 -3.17 -4.57
N LEU A 185 28.54 -3.42 -4.62
CA LEU A 185 27.90 -4.55 -3.94
C LEU A 185 28.10 -5.83 -4.74
N ALA A 186 28.08 -5.70 -6.07
CA ALA A 186 28.32 -6.80 -6.99
C ALA A 186 28.93 -6.31 -8.31
N ILE A 187 29.57 -7.23 -9.02
CA ILE A 187 30.02 -7.02 -10.40
C ILE A 187 29.57 -8.22 -11.23
N ILE A 188 29.02 -7.96 -12.41
CA ILE A 188 28.68 -8.99 -13.39
C ILE A 188 29.74 -8.96 -14.48
N PHE A 189 30.40 -10.08 -14.71
CA PHE A 189 31.45 -10.22 -15.71
C PHE A 189 30.95 -10.87 -16.97
N SER A 190 31.46 -10.36 -18.07
CA SER A 190 31.38 -10.97 -19.39
C SER A 190 32.76 -11.50 -19.77
N PRO A 191 32.98 -12.83 -19.75
CA PRO A 191 34.28 -13.40 -20.08
C PRO A 191 34.68 -13.13 -21.52
N GLY A 192 35.90 -12.63 -21.74
CA GLY A 192 36.48 -12.53 -23.07
C GLY A 192 36.85 -13.92 -23.64
N PRO A 193 37.42 -13.95 -24.86
CA PRO A 193 38.05 -15.17 -25.38
C PRO A 193 39.13 -15.71 -24.42
N PRO A 194 39.35 -17.04 -24.34
CA PRO A 194 40.32 -17.61 -23.41
C PRO A 194 41.73 -17.01 -23.59
N LEU A 195 42.32 -16.51 -22.51
CA LEU A 195 43.72 -16.11 -22.47
C LEU A 195 44.65 -17.31 -22.28
N PRO A 196 45.94 -17.22 -22.65
CA PRO A 196 46.90 -18.29 -22.40
C PRO A 196 46.92 -18.73 -20.93
N GLY A 197 46.74 -20.04 -20.69
CA GLY A 197 46.71 -20.64 -19.35
C GLY A 197 45.32 -20.84 -18.75
N GLN A 198 44.26 -20.39 -19.42
CA GLN A 198 42.87 -20.68 -19.05
C GLN A 198 42.38 -21.97 -19.73
N ASP A 199 41.90 -22.94 -18.93
CA ASP A 199 41.29 -24.18 -19.45
C ASP A 199 39.78 -24.20 -19.22
N ARG A 200 39.00 -24.04 -20.29
CA ARG A 200 37.53 -24.09 -20.26
C ARG A 200 36.96 -25.47 -20.64
N SER A 201 37.73 -26.53 -20.44
CA SER A 201 37.25 -27.91 -20.62
C SER A 201 36.02 -28.20 -19.75
N THR A 202 35.15 -29.08 -20.25
CA THR A 202 33.88 -29.46 -19.60
C THR A 202 34.13 -30.07 -18.22
N SER A 203 33.37 -29.63 -17.21
CA SER A 203 33.45 -30.20 -15.86
C SER A 203 33.12 -31.69 -15.86
N VAL A 204 33.90 -32.45 -15.09
CA VAL A 204 33.63 -33.87 -14.79
C VAL A 204 32.89 -34.06 -13.46
N ALA A 205 32.84 -33.01 -12.63
CA ALA A 205 32.23 -33.04 -11.30
C ALA A 205 30.85 -32.34 -11.26
N ASP A 206 30.60 -31.42 -12.21
CA ASP A 206 29.38 -30.61 -12.24
C ASP A 206 28.53 -30.90 -13.46
N THR A 207 27.22 -30.74 -13.29
CA THR A 207 26.26 -30.74 -14.39
C THR A 207 26.33 -29.40 -15.11
N VAL A 208 26.68 -29.42 -16.40
CA VAL A 208 26.81 -28.23 -17.28
C VAL A 208 26.07 -28.44 -18.61
N THR A 209 24.75 -28.31 -18.56
CA THR A 209 23.82 -28.54 -19.68
C THR A 209 23.74 -27.38 -20.66
N GLU A 210 23.83 -26.14 -20.18
CA GLU A 210 23.64 -24.92 -20.95
C GLU A 210 24.98 -24.22 -21.18
N CYS A 211 25.69 -23.84 -20.12
CA CYS A 211 26.84 -22.96 -20.24
C CYS A 211 28.13 -23.70 -20.66
N GLY A 212 28.18 -25.03 -20.56
CA GLY A 212 29.37 -25.84 -20.88
C GLY A 212 30.54 -25.58 -19.93
N GLY A 213 31.73 -26.12 -20.24
CA GLY A 213 32.98 -25.85 -19.51
C GLY A 213 32.97 -26.24 -18.02
N ASN A 214 33.88 -25.66 -17.22
CA ASN A 214 33.97 -25.86 -15.76
C ASN A 214 33.60 -24.62 -14.92
N TYR A 215 33.57 -24.79 -13.59
CA TYR A 215 33.23 -23.75 -12.58
C TYR A 215 34.45 -23.10 -11.90
N ASP A 216 35.67 -23.32 -12.38
CA ASP A 216 36.85 -22.64 -11.83
C ASP A 216 36.94 -21.21 -12.38
N ALA A 217 36.75 -20.21 -11.50
CA ALA A 217 36.74 -18.80 -11.85
C ALA A 217 38.02 -18.36 -12.57
N LYS A 218 39.18 -18.92 -12.22
CA LYS A 218 40.48 -18.59 -12.84
C LYS A 218 40.52 -18.90 -14.34
N ASN A 219 39.74 -19.89 -14.79
CA ASN A 219 39.72 -20.31 -16.20
C ASN A 219 38.86 -19.41 -17.09
N TYR A 220 38.14 -18.45 -16.50
CA TYR A 220 37.29 -17.52 -17.24
C TYR A 220 37.64 -16.09 -16.95
N LEU A 221 38.07 -15.81 -15.72
CA LEU A 221 38.22 -14.47 -15.20
C LEU A 221 39.68 -14.03 -15.09
N ASP A 222 39.93 -12.80 -15.51
CA ASP A 222 41.27 -12.27 -15.70
C ASP A 222 41.96 -11.80 -14.42
N PRO A 223 43.30 -11.78 -14.43
CA PRO A 223 44.19 -12.30 -15.47
C PRO A 223 44.45 -13.80 -15.29
N ALA A 224 44.79 -14.52 -16.35
CA ALA A 224 45.19 -15.93 -16.25
C ALA A 224 46.33 -16.18 -15.23
N THR A 225 47.20 -15.17 -15.02
CA THR A 225 48.26 -15.17 -14.01
C THR A 225 48.27 -13.86 -13.23
N ALA A 226 48.18 -13.92 -11.90
CA ALA A 226 48.04 -12.75 -11.03
C ALA A 226 49.08 -11.63 -11.25
N THR A 227 50.33 -11.98 -11.57
CA THR A 227 51.40 -11.01 -11.81
C THR A 227 51.20 -10.16 -13.07
N ALA A 228 50.31 -10.57 -13.98
CA ALA A 228 50.04 -9.86 -15.23
C ALA A 228 49.43 -8.47 -14.97
N LEU A 229 48.57 -8.35 -13.96
CA LEU A 229 47.97 -7.09 -13.50
C LEU A 229 48.51 -6.63 -12.13
N GLY A 230 49.79 -6.90 -11.84
CA GLY A 230 50.42 -6.44 -10.59
C GLY A 230 49.85 -7.08 -9.31
N GLY A 231 49.27 -8.28 -9.42
CA GLY A 231 48.69 -9.03 -8.30
C GLY A 231 47.16 -8.97 -8.24
N THR A 232 46.51 -8.10 -9.02
CA THR A 232 45.05 -8.05 -9.12
C THR A 232 44.51 -9.25 -9.89
N THR A 233 43.48 -9.92 -9.35
CA THR A 233 42.76 -11.02 -9.99
C THR A 233 41.26 -10.88 -9.81
N ASN A 234 40.49 -11.30 -10.81
CA ASN A 234 39.02 -11.43 -10.75
C ASN A 234 38.59 -12.81 -10.24
N TYR A 235 39.44 -13.45 -9.42
CA TYR A 235 39.18 -14.74 -8.76
C TYR A 235 39.97 -14.79 -7.44
N PHE A 236 39.67 -15.76 -6.58
CA PHE A 236 40.28 -15.87 -5.24
C PHE A 236 41.15 -17.12 -5.10
N ALA A 237 42.48 -16.94 -5.15
CA ALA A 237 43.42 -18.05 -5.06
C ALA A 237 43.32 -18.80 -3.72
N GLY A 238 43.37 -20.13 -3.77
CA GLY A 238 43.41 -20.99 -2.58
C GLY A 238 42.04 -21.45 -2.06
N ALA A 239 40.94 -20.92 -2.61
CA ALA A 239 39.60 -21.45 -2.41
C ALA A 239 39.26 -22.53 -3.44
N ALA A 240 38.31 -23.41 -3.12
CA ALA A 240 37.76 -24.36 -4.09
C ALA A 240 37.21 -23.59 -5.30
N ASN A 241 37.59 -24.03 -6.51
CA ASN A 241 37.25 -23.37 -7.78
C ASN A 241 37.59 -21.87 -7.85
N ASN A 242 38.50 -21.41 -6.98
CA ASN A 242 38.86 -20.00 -6.80
C ASN A 242 37.64 -19.07 -6.57
N ALA A 243 36.60 -19.59 -5.91
CA ALA A 243 35.26 -19.02 -5.92
C ALA A 243 34.93 -18.11 -4.73
N PHE A 244 35.75 -18.03 -3.68
CA PHE A 244 35.43 -17.19 -2.53
C PHE A 244 36.66 -16.64 -1.83
N ALA A 245 36.51 -15.46 -1.23
CA ALA A 245 37.57 -14.73 -0.57
C ALA A 245 37.84 -15.22 0.86
N ASP A 246 38.78 -14.58 1.53
CA ASP A 246 38.96 -14.71 2.98
C ASP A 246 37.76 -14.16 3.77
N THR A 247 37.75 -14.40 5.08
CA THR A 247 36.73 -13.88 6.01
C THR A 247 36.90 -12.40 6.34
N SER A 248 37.89 -11.71 5.74
CA SER A 248 38.14 -10.30 6.03
C SER A 248 37.15 -9.41 5.27
N ALA A 249 36.63 -8.40 5.96
CA ALA A 249 35.85 -7.33 5.34
C ALA A 249 36.70 -6.34 4.54
N ALA A 250 37.97 -6.65 4.27
CA ALA A 250 38.88 -5.79 3.50
C ALA A 250 38.44 -5.71 2.03
N ALA A 251 38.75 -4.58 1.40
CA ALA A 251 38.49 -4.36 0.00
C ALA A 251 39.25 -5.36 -0.88
N LYS A 252 38.60 -5.87 -1.92
CA LYS A 252 39.14 -6.83 -2.88
C LYS A 252 39.30 -6.12 -4.22
N ALA A 253 40.55 -5.97 -4.68
CA ALA A 253 40.86 -5.31 -5.95
C ALA A 253 40.41 -6.16 -7.14
N ILE A 254 39.65 -5.58 -8.06
CA ILE A 254 38.99 -6.28 -9.18
C ILE A 254 39.10 -5.44 -10.46
N SER A 255 39.52 -6.03 -11.57
CA SER A 255 39.61 -5.36 -12.88
C SER A 255 38.28 -5.45 -13.65
N VAL A 256 37.83 -4.36 -14.27
CA VAL A 256 36.52 -4.31 -14.99
C VAL A 256 36.59 -3.76 -16.43
N GLN A 257 37.78 -3.41 -16.93
CA GLN A 257 37.93 -2.56 -18.13
C GLN A 257 37.77 -3.27 -19.48
N GLY A 258 37.63 -4.60 -19.53
CA GLY A 258 37.76 -5.35 -20.78
C GLY A 258 39.23 -5.49 -21.16
N ASP A 259 39.56 -5.13 -22.40
CA ASP A 259 40.91 -5.28 -22.95
C ASP A 259 41.92 -4.40 -22.19
N VAL A 260 42.87 -5.04 -21.50
CA VAL A 260 44.03 -4.41 -20.88
C VAL A 260 45.29 -5.00 -21.48
N LEU A 261 46.18 -4.11 -21.90
CA LEU A 261 47.43 -4.42 -22.55
C LEU A 261 48.59 -4.04 -21.64
N ARG A 262 49.62 -4.90 -21.58
CA ARG A 262 50.85 -4.67 -20.85
C ARG A 262 52.01 -4.43 -21.81
N GLN A 263 52.68 -3.30 -21.64
CA GLN A 263 53.91 -2.98 -22.38
C GLN A 263 55.12 -3.70 -21.77
N THR A 264 56.22 -3.78 -22.54
CA THR A 264 57.47 -4.41 -22.10
C THR A 264 58.10 -3.75 -20.87
N ASP A 265 57.85 -2.45 -20.66
CA ASP A 265 58.27 -1.71 -19.47
C ASP A 265 57.37 -1.94 -18.24
N GLY A 266 56.32 -2.76 -18.39
CA GLY A 266 55.33 -3.08 -17.36
C GLY A 266 54.09 -2.19 -17.34
N THR A 267 54.05 -1.12 -18.14
CA THR A 267 52.94 -0.18 -18.18
C THR A 267 51.64 -0.84 -18.64
N LEU A 268 50.54 -0.61 -17.90
CA LEU A 268 49.20 -1.11 -18.23
C LEU A 268 48.36 -0.04 -18.92
N ARG A 269 47.70 -0.40 -20.03
CA ARG A 269 46.82 0.49 -20.81
C ARG A 269 45.52 -0.22 -21.18
N ALA A 270 44.41 0.51 -21.11
CA ALA A 270 43.11 0.02 -21.57
C ALA A 270 42.96 0.18 -23.10
N GLY A 271 42.45 -0.85 -23.76
CA GLY A 271 42.05 -0.84 -25.17
C GLY A 271 43.21 -0.91 -26.16
N ASN A 272 43.87 0.22 -26.45
CA ASN A 272 44.78 0.34 -27.58
C ASN A 272 46.26 0.30 -27.17
N CYS A 273 47.06 -0.48 -27.90
CA CYS A 273 48.51 -0.42 -27.81
C CYS A 273 49.01 0.83 -28.56
N PRO A 274 49.90 1.65 -27.98
CA PRO A 274 50.48 2.79 -28.69
C PRO A 274 51.16 2.37 -29.98
N GLN A 275 51.07 3.22 -31.00
CA GLN A 275 51.78 3.03 -32.26
C GLN A 275 53.29 2.89 -31.95
N ASP A 276 53.91 1.83 -32.49
CA ASP A 276 55.33 1.45 -32.27
C ASP A 276 55.68 0.78 -30.91
N SER A 277 54.69 0.33 -30.13
CA SER A 277 54.92 -0.49 -28.93
C SER A 277 54.57 -1.97 -29.14
N GLN A 278 55.27 -2.87 -28.46
CA GLN A 278 54.82 -4.26 -28.28
C GLN A 278 54.03 -4.36 -26.97
N CYS A 279 52.80 -4.85 -27.06
CA CYS A 279 51.94 -5.04 -25.90
C CYS A 279 51.36 -6.45 -25.88
N ASP A 280 51.29 -7.05 -24.70
CA ASP A 280 50.62 -8.33 -24.46
C ASP A 280 49.20 -8.09 -23.92
N LEU A 281 48.20 -8.78 -24.45
CA LEU A 281 46.84 -8.77 -23.89
C LEU A 281 46.85 -9.56 -22.57
N VAL A 282 46.58 -8.88 -21.47
CA VAL A 282 46.66 -9.44 -20.11
C VAL A 282 45.30 -9.53 -19.39
N ALA A 283 44.29 -8.84 -19.91
CA ALA A 283 42.88 -9.01 -19.55
C ALA A 283 42.00 -8.64 -20.76
N ASN A 284 40.82 -9.23 -20.86
CA ASN A 284 39.79 -8.98 -21.86
C ASN A 284 38.35 -9.09 -21.30
N ASP A 285 38.17 -9.30 -20.00
CA ASP A 285 36.86 -9.40 -19.37
C ASP A 285 36.24 -8.04 -19.06
N LYS A 286 34.98 -7.88 -19.48
CA LYS A 286 34.21 -6.66 -19.22
C LYS A 286 33.37 -6.85 -17.96
N GLY A 287 33.49 -5.93 -17.00
CA GLY A 287 32.67 -5.89 -15.79
C GLY A 287 31.57 -4.83 -15.86
N LEU A 288 30.37 -5.17 -15.41
CA LEU A 288 29.29 -4.22 -15.10
C LEU A 288 29.12 -4.12 -13.60
N ILE A 289 29.29 -2.90 -13.07
CA ILE A 289 29.28 -2.58 -11.65
C ILE A 289 27.84 -2.35 -11.16
N LEU A 290 27.49 -2.93 -10.01
CA LEU A 290 26.31 -2.59 -9.22
C LEU A 290 26.75 -1.89 -7.92
N THR A 291 26.60 -0.57 -7.86
CA THR A 291 26.95 0.24 -6.69
C THR A 291 25.84 0.23 -5.64
N SER A 292 26.20 0.57 -4.39
CA SER A 292 25.23 0.78 -3.31
C SER A 292 24.16 1.82 -3.69
N ASP A 293 24.59 2.92 -4.31
CA ASP A 293 23.68 3.99 -4.72
C ASP A 293 22.59 3.55 -5.70
N ILE A 294 22.96 2.82 -6.77
CA ILE A 294 21.98 2.35 -7.77
C ILE A 294 21.00 1.38 -7.10
N PHE A 295 21.53 0.52 -6.24
CA PHE A 295 20.80 -0.53 -5.57
C PHE A 295 19.80 0.02 -4.54
N PHE A 296 20.25 0.87 -3.60
CA PHE A 296 19.36 1.49 -2.61
C PHE A 296 18.47 2.57 -3.24
N ALA A 297 18.86 3.22 -4.33
CA ALA A 297 17.93 4.07 -5.10
C ALA A 297 16.76 3.27 -5.70
N ALA A 298 16.96 2.00 -6.06
CA ALA A 298 15.88 1.12 -6.48
C ALA A 298 15.00 0.71 -5.28
N LEU A 299 15.62 0.34 -4.15
CA LEU A 299 14.89 -0.03 -2.93
C LEU A 299 14.06 1.14 -2.36
N THR A 300 14.60 2.35 -2.32
CA THR A 300 13.85 3.53 -1.81
C THR A 300 12.66 3.92 -2.68
N LYS A 301 12.66 3.58 -3.98
CA LYS A 301 11.49 3.77 -4.85
C LYS A 301 10.38 2.75 -4.58
N ASN A 302 10.74 1.57 -4.08
CA ASN A 302 9.81 0.52 -3.73
C ASN A 302 8.92 0.98 -2.57
N ALA A 303 7.59 1.00 -2.78
CA ALA A 303 6.63 1.42 -1.76
C ALA A 303 6.73 0.55 -0.50
N ASN A 304 6.98 -0.73 -0.71
CA ASN A 304 7.04 -1.75 0.31
C ASN A 304 8.22 -1.54 1.29
N PHE A 305 9.40 -1.22 0.76
CA PHE A 305 10.55 -0.78 1.57
C PHE A 305 10.24 0.49 2.39
N ARG A 306 9.63 1.50 1.77
CA ARG A 306 9.27 2.76 2.44
C ARG A 306 8.27 2.55 3.58
N LEU A 307 7.27 1.71 3.36
CA LEU A 307 6.29 1.36 4.38
C LEU A 307 6.93 0.71 5.61
N ASP A 308 7.89 -0.19 5.43
CA ASP A 308 8.56 -0.83 6.56
C ASP A 308 9.36 0.20 7.39
N ILE A 309 10.08 1.12 6.74
CA ILE A 309 10.77 2.22 7.45
C ILE A 309 9.75 3.09 8.20
N ASN A 310 8.64 3.49 7.58
CA ASN A 310 7.63 4.30 8.26
C ASN A 310 6.94 3.54 9.42
N SER A 311 6.69 2.25 9.25
CA SER A 311 6.13 1.37 10.30
C SER A 311 7.07 1.28 11.51
N LEU A 312 8.39 1.16 11.28
CA LEU A 312 9.40 1.24 12.35
C LEU A 312 9.29 2.55 13.14
N LEU A 313 9.23 3.69 12.43
CA LEU A 313 9.16 5.01 13.05
C LEU A 313 7.85 5.21 13.83
N ASP A 314 6.71 4.79 13.28
CA ASP A 314 5.40 4.93 13.93
C ASP A 314 5.32 4.06 15.20
N HIS A 315 5.86 2.84 15.15
CA HIS A 315 5.96 1.96 16.32
C HIS A 315 6.87 2.57 17.40
N MET A 316 8.03 3.11 17.02
CA MET A 316 8.94 3.82 17.92
C MET A 316 8.29 5.02 18.59
N VAL A 317 7.55 5.85 17.84
CA VAL A 317 6.82 7.01 18.40
C VAL A 317 5.85 6.54 19.47
N SER A 318 5.04 5.51 19.19
CA SER A 318 4.07 4.97 20.17
C SER A 318 4.75 4.42 21.42
N CYS A 319 5.87 3.71 21.26
CA CYS A 319 6.66 3.19 22.36
C CYS A 319 7.28 4.27 23.23
N LEU A 320 7.97 5.23 22.61
CA LEU A 320 8.66 6.31 23.31
C LEU A 320 7.66 7.22 24.03
N ARG A 321 6.48 7.41 23.44
CA ARG A 321 5.35 8.07 24.08
C ARG A 321 4.98 7.38 25.40
N ASP A 322 4.76 6.06 25.37
CA ASP A 322 4.32 5.29 26.55
C ASP A 322 5.44 5.13 27.61
N GLN A 323 6.70 5.09 27.18
CA GLN A 323 7.87 4.99 28.07
C GLN A 323 8.29 6.33 28.67
N GLY A 324 7.81 7.44 28.12
CA GLY A 324 8.11 8.80 28.55
C GLY A 324 9.14 9.50 27.67
N VAL A 325 9.06 10.84 27.64
CA VAL A 325 9.91 11.70 26.83
C VAL A 325 11.37 11.64 27.32
N ALA A 326 12.32 11.46 26.40
CA ALA A 326 13.75 11.49 26.68
C ALA A 326 14.15 12.77 27.44
N SER A 327 15.10 12.70 28.36
CA SER A 327 15.57 13.86 29.15
C SER A 327 16.70 14.64 28.49
N ALA A 328 17.35 14.07 27.48
CA ALA A 328 18.45 14.65 26.72
C ALA A 328 18.44 14.12 25.28
N ALA A 329 19.05 14.85 24.35
CA ALA A 329 19.19 14.40 22.96
C ALA A 329 20.25 13.29 22.89
N HIS A 330 19.91 12.15 22.28
CA HIS A 330 20.82 11.02 22.13
C HIS A 330 20.42 10.10 20.97
N PRO A 331 21.36 9.29 20.43
CA PRO A 331 21.01 8.15 19.58
C PRO A 331 20.10 7.16 20.32
N LEU A 332 19.17 6.52 19.63
CA LEU A 332 18.22 5.59 20.24
C LEU A 332 18.88 4.27 20.64
N PRO A 333 18.83 3.86 21.93
CA PRO A 333 19.32 2.56 22.35
C PRO A 333 18.30 1.45 22.01
N ALA A 334 18.74 0.19 22.02
CA ALA A 334 17.83 -0.94 21.88
C ALA A 334 16.81 -0.98 23.02
N SER A 335 15.55 -1.29 22.69
CA SER A 335 14.45 -1.42 23.65
C SER A 335 13.64 -2.66 23.34
N ALA A 336 13.08 -3.30 24.38
CA ALA A 336 12.12 -4.39 24.17
C ALA A 336 10.86 -3.92 23.42
N CYS A 337 10.57 -2.61 23.42
CA CYS A 337 9.39 -2.05 22.78
C CYS A 337 9.55 -1.83 21.27
N TYR A 338 10.75 -1.52 20.77
CA TYR A 338 10.99 -1.24 19.34
C TYR A 338 12.27 -1.85 18.77
N GLY A 339 12.86 -2.84 19.45
CA GLY A 339 14.06 -3.55 19.00
C GLY A 339 13.79 -4.60 17.91
N ASP A 340 14.77 -5.44 17.60
CA ASP A 340 14.70 -6.38 16.47
C ASP A 340 13.62 -7.48 16.58
N SER A 341 13.08 -7.70 17.77
CA SER A 341 11.94 -8.60 17.99
C SER A 341 10.59 -7.95 17.68
N GLN A 342 10.57 -6.66 17.40
CA GLN A 342 9.39 -5.82 17.20
C GLN A 342 9.24 -5.50 15.72
N ASP A 343 8.03 -5.14 15.32
CA ASP A 343 7.71 -4.95 13.92
C ASP A 343 8.16 -3.57 13.40
N PRO A 344 8.73 -3.51 12.18
CA PRO A 344 9.17 -4.64 11.36
C PRO A 344 10.43 -5.33 11.94
N ARG A 345 10.40 -6.67 12.04
CA ARG A 345 11.48 -7.47 12.65
C ARG A 345 12.85 -7.21 12.04
N ASN A 346 13.88 -7.21 12.90
CA ASN A 346 15.27 -6.96 12.57
C ASN A 346 15.53 -5.64 11.82
N TYR A 347 14.67 -4.61 11.95
CA TYR A 347 14.98 -3.30 11.37
C TYR A 347 15.86 -2.46 12.28
N PHE A 348 15.65 -2.54 13.60
CA PHE A 348 16.32 -1.66 14.54
C PHE A 348 17.84 -1.73 14.40
N SER A 349 18.45 -2.90 14.52
CA SER A 349 19.93 -3.02 14.45
C SER A 349 20.52 -2.63 13.10
N ASN A 350 19.74 -2.68 12.03
CA ASN A 350 20.15 -2.28 10.69
C ASN A 350 20.07 -0.78 10.45
N TYR A 351 19.32 -0.02 11.27
CA TYR A 351 19.16 1.44 11.13
C TYR A 351 19.47 2.21 12.44
N ALA A 352 19.98 1.53 13.46
CA ALA A 352 20.17 2.10 14.81
C ALA A 352 21.05 3.35 14.82
N ASP A 353 22.07 3.42 13.94
CA ASP A 353 22.97 4.57 13.85
C ASP A 353 22.34 5.80 13.18
N GLN A 354 21.17 5.66 12.58
CA GLN A 354 20.40 6.72 11.93
C GLN A 354 19.20 7.20 12.76
N LEU A 355 18.98 6.63 13.95
CA LEU A 355 17.83 6.92 14.79
C LEU A 355 18.22 7.75 16.01
N PHE A 356 17.60 8.91 16.13
CA PHE A 356 17.87 9.88 17.19
C PHE A 356 16.59 10.30 17.89
N VAL A 357 16.66 10.56 19.19
CA VAL A 357 15.56 11.16 19.95
C VAL A 357 16.07 12.43 20.62
N ALA A 358 15.22 13.46 20.68
CA ALA A 358 15.56 14.70 21.37
C ALA A 358 14.38 15.27 22.17
N PRO A 359 14.62 15.72 23.41
CA PRO A 359 13.62 16.43 24.20
C PRO A 359 13.31 17.79 23.59
N CYS A 360 12.12 18.26 23.89
CA CYS A 360 11.71 19.63 23.63
C CYS A 360 11.23 20.29 24.92
N ALA A 361 12.20 20.79 25.72
CA ALA A 361 11.95 21.43 27.01
C ALA A 361 11.09 22.70 26.85
N GLY A 362 9.77 22.56 27.03
CA GLY A 362 8.80 23.65 26.92
C GLY A 362 8.09 23.77 25.58
N ASN A 363 8.05 22.69 24.77
CA ASN A 363 7.44 22.61 23.43
C ASN A 363 8.24 23.36 22.34
N CYS A 364 9.20 22.66 21.75
CA CYS A 364 9.95 23.14 20.60
C CYS A 364 9.01 23.33 19.39
N SER A 365 9.34 24.27 18.52
CA SER A 365 8.70 24.39 17.22
C SER A 365 9.33 23.36 16.28
N ALA A 366 8.59 22.29 15.97
CA ALA A 366 8.96 21.36 14.91
C ALA A 366 8.22 21.78 13.62
N THR A 367 8.95 22.16 12.58
CA THR A 367 8.38 22.42 11.25
C THR A 367 8.41 21.12 10.45
N ILE A 368 7.28 20.40 10.43
CA ILE A 368 7.17 19.10 9.75
C ILE A 368 6.24 19.28 8.56
N ASP A 369 6.68 18.85 7.38
CA ASP A 369 5.98 19.07 6.10
C ASP A 369 5.62 20.55 5.86
N GLY A 370 6.46 21.46 6.34
CA GLY A 370 6.24 22.91 6.25
C GLY A 370 5.27 23.49 7.29
N VAL A 371 4.67 22.66 8.14
CA VAL A 371 3.73 23.09 9.19
C VAL A 371 4.44 23.15 10.54
N ALA A 372 4.35 24.29 11.22
CA ALA A 372 4.88 24.45 12.56
C ALA A 372 3.95 23.76 13.59
N GLN A 373 4.50 22.81 14.35
CA GLN A 373 3.81 22.10 15.41
C GLN A 373 4.61 22.06 16.71
N THR A 374 3.88 21.93 17.81
CA THR A 374 4.41 21.87 19.17
C THR A 374 4.61 20.42 19.57
N CYS A 375 5.87 20.03 19.80
CA CYS A 375 6.24 18.67 20.17
C CYS A 375 6.91 18.61 21.55
N PRO A 376 6.49 17.69 22.45
CA PRO A 376 7.21 17.38 23.68
C PRO A 376 8.59 16.75 23.45
N ALA A 377 8.72 15.97 22.38
CA ALA A 377 9.98 15.47 21.87
C ALA A 377 9.85 15.13 20.39
N VAL A 378 10.99 14.90 19.75
CA VAL A 378 11.05 14.46 18.36
C VAL A 378 11.84 13.16 18.24
N LEU A 379 11.37 12.28 17.37
CA LEU A 379 12.14 11.18 16.79
C LEU A 379 12.68 11.67 15.44
N ILE A 380 13.97 11.54 15.22
CA ILE A 380 14.64 11.94 13.98
C ILE A 380 15.25 10.69 13.35
N PHE A 381 14.92 10.45 12.09
CA PHE A 381 15.54 9.44 11.26
C PHE A 381 16.37 10.13 10.19
N ALA A 382 17.69 10.01 10.35
CA ALA A 382 18.68 10.52 9.41
C ALA A 382 18.64 9.67 8.14
N ASN A 383 18.35 10.30 7.00
CA ASN A 383 18.20 9.60 5.74
C ASN A 383 19.58 9.20 5.17
N GLN A 384 19.62 8.92 3.86
CA GLN A 384 20.86 8.68 3.13
C GLN A 384 21.83 9.84 3.35
N ARG A 385 23.13 9.53 3.38
CA ARG A 385 24.14 10.56 3.60
C ARG A 385 24.16 11.63 2.50
N ASP A 386 24.41 12.89 2.87
CA ASP A 386 24.97 13.85 1.91
C ASP A 386 26.39 13.39 1.55
N LYS A 387 26.54 12.87 0.33
CA LYS A 387 27.79 12.30 -0.18
C LYS A 387 28.96 13.30 -0.20
N THR A 388 28.67 14.60 -0.12
CA THR A 388 29.66 15.66 -0.17
C THR A 388 30.25 15.99 1.20
N SER A 389 29.44 15.91 2.25
CA SER A 389 29.79 16.44 3.58
C SER A 389 29.75 15.41 4.70
N GLN A 390 29.07 14.28 4.51
CA GLN A 390 28.89 13.25 5.54
C GLN A 390 29.68 11.97 5.20
N VAL A 391 30.34 11.40 6.20
CA VAL A 391 31.11 10.14 6.09
C VAL A 391 30.70 9.21 7.21
N ARG A 392 30.38 7.95 6.89
CA ARG A 392 29.91 6.93 7.86
C ARG A 392 30.70 5.61 7.77
N ILE A 393 32.03 5.68 7.79
CA ILE A 393 32.92 4.53 7.52
C ILE A 393 33.42 3.89 8.82
N THR A 394 34.08 4.68 9.66
CA THR A 394 34.71 4.20 10.91
C THR A 394 33.77 4.32 12.11
N ALA A 395 34.13 3.68 13.23
CA ALA A 395 33.38 3.84 14.47
C ALA A 395 33.34 5.30 14.96
N THR A 396 34.41 6.07 14.75
CA THR A 396 34.47 7.50 15.08
C THR A 396 33.52 8.30 14.19
N ASP A 397 33.50 8.02 12.89
CA ASP A 397 32.59 8.66 11.95
C ASP A 397 31.12 8.42 12.35
N ARG A 398 30.80 7.15 12.65
CA ARG A 398 29.45 6.73 13.01
C ARG A 398 28.98 7.23 14.37
N ALA A 399 29.89 7.67 15.24
CA ALA A 399 29.54 8.26 16.53
C ALA A 399 29.26 9.77 16.45
N ALA A 400 29.56 10.42 15.32
CA ALA A 400 29.45 11.87 15.17
C ALA A 400 28.10 12.27 14.52
N PRO A 401 27.20 12.99 15.22
CA PRO A 401 25.87 13.36 14.69
C PRO A 401 25.92 14.21 13.41
N VAL A 402 26.99 14.96 13.17
CA VAL A 402 27.21 15.74 11.94
C VAL A 402 27.24 14.88 10.68
N ASN A 403 27.60 13.60 10.82
CA ASN A 403 27.58 12.66 9.70
C ASN A 403 26.17 12.13 9.41
N TYR A 404 25.15 12.53 10.17
CA TYR A 404 23.79 12.03 10.04
C TYR A 404 22.76 13.14 9.82
N LEU A 405 22.82 14.19 10.64
CA LEU A 405 21.77 15.21 10.70
C LEU A 405 22.16 16.47 9.91
N GLU A 406 21.18 17.08 9.24
CA GLU A 406 21.35 18.38 8.59
C GLU A 406 20.86 19.54 9.48
N ALA A 407 21.17 20.77 9.09
CA ALA A 407 20.56 21.94 9.73
C ALA A 407 19.05 22.01 9.40
N PRO A 408 18.17 22.35 10.35
CA PRO A 408 18.47 22.83 11.71
C PRO A 408 18.66 21.73 12.77
N ASN A 409 18.34 20.47 12.47
CA ASN A 409 18.29 19.37 13.44
C ASN A 409 19.64 19.12 14.11
N LEU A 410 20.74 19.13 13.36
CA LEU A 410 22.08 18.97 13.90
C LEU A 410 22.40 19.99 14.99
N ALA A 411 22.02 21.25 14.77
CA ALA A 411 22.29 22.33 15.71
C ALA A 411 21.50 22.13 17.01
N SER A 412 20.21 21.80 16.90
CA SER A 412 19.31 21.55 18.05
C SER A 412 19.61 20.24 18.79
N PHE A 413 20.13 19.24 18.09
CA PHE A 413 20.56 17.98 18.69
C PHE A 413 21.85 18.16 19.49
N THR A 414 22.83 18.87 18.94
CA THR A 414 24.15 19.05 19.58
C THR A 414 24.09 20.06 20.72
N ASN A 415 23.32 21.13 20.56
CA ASN A 415 23.02 22.09 21.61
C ASN A 415 21.51 22.06 21.83
N PRO A 416 21.00 21.55 22.96
CA PRO A 416 19.56 21.39 23.20
C PRO A 416 18.77 22.64 22.77
N GLY A 417 18.15 22.53 21.60
CA GLY A 417 17.54 23.65 20.88
C GLY A 417 16.03 23.48 20.72
N THR A 418 15.35 24.56 20.37
CA THR A 418 13.87 24.60 20.29
C THR A 418 13.33 24.50 18.87
N VAL A 419 14.17 24.16 17.88
CA VAL A 419 13.76 24.13 16.46
C VAL A 419 14.20 22.83 15.80
N TYR A 420 13.23 22.05 15.33
CA TYR A 420 13.46 20.87 14.49
C TYR A 420 12.71 21.04 13.18
N ALA A 421 13.20 20.46 12.10
CA ALA A 421 12.50 20.50 10.81
C ALA A 421 12.78 19.26 9.98
N GLY A 422 11.78 18.81 9.24
CA GLY A 422 11.92 17.64 8.37
C GLY A 422 10.61 17.29 7.69
N VAL A 423 10.59 16.14 7.04
CA VAL A 423 9.36 15.55 6.50
C VAL A 423 8.76 14.55 7.48
N ASN A 424 7.42 14.42 7.47
CA ASN A 424 6.72 13.50 8.36
C ASN A 424 6.77 12.04 7.90
N GLN A 425 7.30 11.73 6.72
CA GLN A 425 7.38 10.35 6.23
C GLN A 425 8.63 10.14 5.38
N PHE A 426 9.15 8.93 5.42
CA PHE A 426 10.16 8.48 4.46
C PHE A 426 9.48 8.23 3.11
N SER A 427 9.67 9.18 2.20
CA SER A 427 8.94 9.32 0.94
C SER A 427 9.86 9.21 -0.28
N PRO A 428 9.33 9.09 -1.52
CA PRO A 428 10.16 9.06 -2.73
C PRO A 428 11.03 10.31 -2.84
N VAL A 429 12.21 10.15 -3.44
CA VAL A 429 13.09 11.28 -3.74
C VAL A 429 12.46 12.16 -4.83
N THR A 430 12.17 13.42 -4.49
CA THR A 430 11.58 14.41 -5.41
C THR A 430 12.59 15.45 -5.88
N THR A 431 13.63 15.71 -5.09
CA THR A 431 14.75 16.61 -5.40
C THR A 431 16.08 16.00 -4.95
N ALA A 432 17.21 16.55 -5.38
CA ALA A 432 18.53 16.09 -4.88
C ALA A 432 18.67 16.28 -3.37
N ALA A 433 18.04 17.32 -2.80
CA ALA A 433 18.08 17.61 -1.36
C ALA A 433 17.23 16.63 -0.53
N SER A 434 16.11 16.14 -1.08
CA SER A 434 15.25 15.17 -0.38
C SER A 434 15.89 13.79 -0.20
N VAL A 435 17.06 13.54 -0.81
CA VAL A 435 17.80 12.28 -0.64
C VAL A 435 18.30 12.15 0.79
N TYR A 436 18.86 13.23 1.33
CA TYR A 436 19.47 13.26 2.65
C TYR A 436 18.61 13.92 3.72
N GLN A 437 17.55 14.64 3.32
CA GLN A 437 16.64 15.31 4.24
C GLN A 437 16.18 14.39 5.40
N ASP A 438 16.48 14.83 6.62
CA ASP A 438 15.99 14.26 7.86
C ASP A 438 14.46 14.08 7.88
N VAL A 439 14.04 12.90 8.33
CA VAL A 439 12.64 12.59 8.64
C VAL A 439 12.43 12.90 10.12
N VAL A 440 11.44 13.73 10.46
CA VAL A 440 11.18 14.16 11.85
C VAL A 440 9.74 13.80 12.22
N ARG A 441 9.57 13.02 13.29
CA ARG A 441 8.28 12.67 13.90
C ARG A 441 8.12 13.39 15.22
N CYS A 442 6.94 13.98 15.42
CA CYS A 442 6.53 14.46 16.72
C CYS A 442 6.24 13.27 17.65
N ILE A 443 6.79 13.27 18.87
CA ILE A 443 6.41 12.32 19.93
C ILE A 443 5.37 13.03 20.82
N PRO A 444 4.08 12.63 20.77
CA PRO A 444 3.03 13.30 21.54
C PRO A 444 3.20 13.14 23.05
N ALA A 445 2.49 13.98 23.81
CA ALA A 445 2.41 13.86 25.27
C ALA A 445 1.36 12.81 25.69
N GLY A 446 1.49 12.31 26.92
CA GLY A 446 0.54 11.36 27.51
C GLY A 446 0.63 9.96 26.91
N SER A 447 -0.29 9.08 27.30
CA SER A 447 -0.31 7.67 26.89
C SER A 447 -0.95 7.45 25.52
N SER A 448 -0.60 6.34 24.85
CA SER A 448 -1.18 5.93 23.56
C SER A 448 -2.70 5.78 23.58
N PHE A 449 -3.29 5.49 24.74
CA PHE A 449 -4.74 5.47 24.94
C PHE A 449 -5.14 6.32 26.15
N THR A 450 -6.27 7.01 26.03
CA THR A 450 -6.96 7.69 27.13
C THR A 450 -8.24 6.94 27.46
N SER A 451 -8.32 6.39 28.67
CA SER A 451 -9.53 5.73 29.17
C SER A 451 -10.49 6.75 29.77
N VAL A 452 -11.77 6.65 29.39
CA VAL A 452 -12.84 7.45 29.99
C VAL A 452 -13.38 6.72 31.21
N LYS A 453 -13.59 7.47 32.30
CA LYS A 453 -14.03 6.93 33.59
C LYS A 453 -15.50 7.25 33.86
N SER A 454 -16.24 6.26 34.36
CA SER A 454 -17.57 6.45 34.93
C SER A 454 -17.45 7.15 36.29
N THR A 455 -17.97 8.38 36.35
CA THR A 455 -17.99 9.21 37.57
C THR A 455 -18.81 8.56 38.68
N THR A 456 -19.89 7.85 38.32
CA THR A 456 -20.73 7.13 39.28
C THR A 456 -20.04 5.87 39.80
N LEU A 457 -19.32 5.10 38.98
CA LEU A 457 -18.49 4.00 39.50
C LEU A 457 -17.42 4.50 40.47
N THR A 458 -16.81 5.66 40.14
CA THR A 458 -15.83 6.31 41.02
C THR A 458 -16.46 6.71 42.35
N SER A 459 -17.65 7.33 42.35
CA SER A 459 -18.33 7.77 43.58
C SER A 459 -18.83 6.61 44.44
N LEU A 460 -19.16 5.48 43.82
CA LEU A 460 -19.52 4.23 44.51
C LEU A 460 -18.30 3.45 45.04
N GLY A 461 -17.07 3.89 44.74
CA GLY A 461 -15.83 3.27 45.23
C GLY A 461 -15.40 2.00 44.47
N PHE A 462 -15.88 1.81 43.24
CA PHE A 462 -15.54 0.66 42.39
C PHE A 462 -14.45 1.00 41.36
N GLY A 463 -13.77 -0.04 40.89
CA GLY A 463 -12.84 0.04 39.77
C GLY A 463 -13.53 0.46 38.46
N GLN A 464 -12.76 0.98 37.52
CA GLN A 464 -13.25 1.35 36.19
C GLN A 464 -13.25 0.13 35.26
N LEU A 465 -14.09 0.17 34.23
CA LEU A 465 -14.19 -0.90 33.22
C LEU A 465 -13.21 -0.73 32.05
N SER A 466 -12.41 0.33 32.07
CA SER A 466 -11.34 0.54 31.10
C SER A 466 -10.15 1.19 31.78
N SER A 467 -8.97 0.63 31.58
CA SER A 467 -7.71 1.19 32.07
C SER A 467 -6.55 0.82 31.16
N TYR A 468 -5.74 1.79 30.80
CA TYR A 468 -4.51 1.59 30.04
C TYR A 468 -3.27 1.75 30.93
N ASP A 469 -2.41 0.74 30.95
CA ASP A 469 -1.08 0.81 31.56
C ASP A 469 -0.03 1.02 30.47
N ALA A 470 0.54 2.23 30.43
CA ALA A 470 1.57 2.62 29.46
C ALA A 470 2.90 1.86 29.66
N ALA A 471 3.25 1.48 30.89
CA ALA A 471 4.51 0.79 31.17
C ALA A 471 4.52 -0.62 30.58
N THR A 472 3.37 -1.32 30.66
CA THR A 472 3.19 -2.65 30.10
C THR A 472 2.50 -2.65 28.73
N ARG A 473 2.11 -1.47 28.23
CA ARG A 473 1.32 -1.26 27.00
C ARG A 473 0.10 -2.17 26.92
N THR A 474 -0.58 -2.35 28.04
CA THR A 474 -1.74 -3.23 28.18
C THR A 474 -2.99 -2.41 28.48
N LEU A 475 -4.01 -2.57 27.63
CA LEU A 475 -5.36 -2.07 27.89
C LEU A 475 -6.19 -3.19 28.52
N THR A 476 -6.74 -2.93 29.70
CA THR A 476 -7.70 -3.82 30.34
C THR A 476 -9.11 -3.29 30.11
N LEU A 477 -9.98 -4.17 29.62
CA LEU A 477 -11.42 -3.94 29.51
C LEU A 477 -12.15 -4.90 30.47
N GLY A 478 -13.15 -4.36 31.17
CA GLY A 478 -13.88 -5.04 32.23
C GLY A 478 -13.15 -5.07 33.57
N SER A 479 -13.88 -5.39 34.64
CA SER A 479 -13.34 -5.52 35.99
C SER A 479 -14.08 -6.58 36.80
N LEU A 480 -13.37 -7.31 37.64
CA LEU A 480 -14.00 -8.23 38.59
C LEU A 480 -14.88 -7.46 39.59
N ASN A 481 -16.03 -8.04 39.94
CA ASN A 481 -17.03 -7.51 40.87
C ASN A 481 -17.60 -6.12 40.54
N VAL A 482 -17.62 -5.72 39.25
CA VAL A 482 -18.23 -4.46 38.80
C VAL A 482 -19.41 -4.78 37.89
N THR A 483 -20.50 -5.27 38.49
CA THR A 483 -21.69 -5.74 37.77
C THR A 483 -22.97 -5.23 38.43
N THR A 484 -24.07 -5.23 37.66
CA THR A 484 -25.42 -4.95 38.20
C THR A 484 -25.87 -5.95 39.28
N GLY A 485 -25.22 -7.12 39.38
CA GLY A 485 -25.48 -8.11 40.43
C GLY A 485 -24.91 -7.73 41.79
N VAL A 486 -23.97 -6.78 41.84
CA VAL A 486 -23.42 -6.28 43.11
C VAL A 486 -24.42 -5.33 43.76
N PRO A 487 -24.89 -5.60 44.99
CA PRO A 487 -25.95 -4.81 45.63
C PRO A 487 -25.66 -3.31 45.74
N ALA A 488 -24.38 -2.94 45.94
CA ALA A 488 -23.95 -1.53 46.03
C ALA A 488 -23.96 -0.80 44.69
N ILE A 489 -23.90 -1.51 43.56
CA ILE A 489 -24.07 -0.95 42.22
C ILE A 489 -25.55 -0.98 41.85
N GLY A 490 -26.19 -2.15 41.96
CA GLY A 490 -27.61 -2.36 41.70
C GLY A 490 -28.01 -2.27 40.23
N ALA A 491 -29.18 -2.82 39.90
CA ALA A 491 -29.69 -2.85 38.52
C ALA A 491 -30.05 -1.46 37.95
N GLY A 492 -30.37 -0.49 38.81
CA GLY A 492 -30.70 0.89 38.40
C GLY A 492 -29.52 1.67 37.79
N ASN A 493 -28.30 1.17 37.98
CA ASN A 493 -27.07 1.74 37.46
C ASN A 493 -26.52 0.94 36.26
N ALA A 494 -27.35 0.14 35.58
CA ALA A 494 -26.88 -0.61 34.40
C ALA A 494 -26.31 0.31 33.31
N SER A 495 -26.88 1.51 33.14
CA SER A 495 -26.53 2.50 32.10
C SER A 495 -25.15 3.14 32.23
N ILE A 496 -24.49 2.96 33.37
CA ILE A 496 -23.16 3.52 33.67
C ILE A 496 -22.03 2.49 33.68
N LEU A 497 -22.34 1.22 33.37
CA LEU A 497 -21.37 0.10 33.32
C LEU A 497 -20.77 -0.04 31.92
N PHE A 498 -20.09 1.01 31.46
CA PHE A 498 -19.33 1.04 30.21
C PHE A 498 -17.86 1.36 30.49
N GLY A 499 -16.99 0.94 29.58
CA GLY A 499 -15.59 1.32 29.52
C GLY A 499 -15.20 1.64 28.09
N CYS A 500 -14.50 2.74 27.87
CA CYS A 500 -13.88 2.98 26.57
C CYS A 500 -12.50 3.62 26.70
N SER A 501 -11.64 3.34 25.72
CA SER A 501 -10.31 3.90 25.59
C SER A 501 -10.03 4.27 24.14
N TRP A 502 -9.59 5.50 23.90
CA TRP A 502 -9.30 6.02 22.57
C TRP A 502 -7.87 6.51 22.43
N THR A 503 -7.35 6.41 21.22
CA THR A 503 -6.16 7.16 20.79
C THR A 503 -6.46 8.67 20.92
N PRO A 504 -5.56 9.47 21.54
CA PRO A 504 -5.83 10.91 21.74
C PRO A 504 -5.86 11.70 20.42
N GLU A 505 -5.06 11.29 19.45
CA GLU A 505 -4.92 11.93 18.14
C GLU A 505 -5.96 11.41 17.14
N THR A 506 -6.13 12.15 16.06
CA THR A 506 -6.76 11.66 14.84
C THR A 506 -5.67 11.43 13.81
N HIS A 507 -5.92 10.53 12.87
CA HIS A 507 -4.98 10.22 11.81
C HIS A 507 -5.67 10.30 10.45
N VAL A 508 -5.00 10.87 9.47
CA VAL A 508 -5.53 10.99 8.10
C VAL A 508 -5.74 9.60 7.51
N THR A 509 -6.91 9.34 6.92
CA THR A 509 -7.26 7.97 6.49
C THR A 509 -6.52 7.45 5.27
N GLY A 510 -5.93 8.36 4.47
CA GLY A 510 -5.09 8.03 3.32
C GLY A 510 -5.67 6.94 2.42
N HIS A 511 -4.79 6.03 1.99
CA HIS A 511 -5.12 4.83 1.19
C HIS A 511 -5.55 3.63 2.04
N GLY A 512 -5.74 3.82 3.34
CA GLY A 512 -6.22 2.79 4.26
C GLY A 512 -5.39 2.67 5.53
N LEU A 513 -5.94 1.93 6.49
CA LEU A 513 -5.38 1.67 7.81
C LEU A 513 -5.21 0.17 7.98
N ARG A 514 -4.09 -0.22 8.58
CA ARG A 514 -3.95 -1.50 9.26
C ARG A 514 -3.86 -1.30 10.76
N GLY A 515 -4.66 -2.04 11.50
CA GLY A 515 -4.52 -2.22 12.94
C GLY A 515 -4.18 -3.67 13.26
N TYR A 516 -3.25 -3.88 14.16
CA TYR A 516 -2.97 -5.17 14.77
C TYR A 516 -3.05 -5.03 16.28
N PHE A 517 -3.67 -6.02 16.92
CA PHE A 517 -3.66 -6.15 18.37
C PHE A 517 -3.80 -7.63 18.75
N MET A 518 -3.34 -7.94 19.95
CA MET A 518 -3.53 -9.24 20.58
C MET A 518 -4.43 -9.06 21.79
N PHE A 519 -5.41 -9.95 21.96
CA PHE A 519 -6.22 -9.97 23.18
C PHE A 519 -6.26 -11.36 23.83
N ASN A 520 -6.50 -11.36 25.14
CA ASN A 520 -6.72 -12.57 25.94
C ASN A 520 -7.94 -12.35 26.84
N ILE A 521 -8.89 -13.28 26.76
CA ILE A 521 -10.06 -13.27 27.64
C ILE A 521 -9.75 -14.12 28.86
N THR A 522 -9.57 -13.48 30.01
CA THR A 522 -9.19 -14.19 31.25
C THR A 522 -10.42 -14.72 31.99
N ASN A 523 -11.56 -14.01 31.91
CA ASN A 523 -12.83 -14.41 32.50
C ASN A 523 -13.99 -13.86 31.65
N THR A 524 -15.04 -14.66 31.44
CA THR A 524 -16.23 -14.31 30.65
C THR A 524 -17.52 -14.24 31.49
N GLY A 525 -17.48 -14.69 32.75
CA GLY A 525 -18.70 -15.06 33.45
C GLY A 525 -19.50 -16.15 32.71
N PHE A 526 -20.71 -16.47 33.19
CA PHE A 526 -21.68 -17.30 32.45
C PHE A 526 -22.55 -16.37 31.57
N PRO A 527 -22.65 -16.64 30.26
CA PRO A 527 -22.15 -15.75 29.21
C PRO A 527 -22.57 -14.28 29.37
N GLY A 528 -21.58 -13.40 29.53
CA GLY A 528 -21.70 -11.94 29.63
C GLY A 528 -21.31 -11.21 28.33
N PRO A 529 -21.20 -9.87 28.34
CA PRO A 529 -20.85 -9.04 27.18
C PRO A 529 -19.41 -9.31 26.65
N GLY A 530 -18.79 -8.42 25.90
CA GLY A 530 -17.61 -8.66 25.05
C GLY A 530 -16.97 -7.31 24.72
N PHE A 531 -16.34 -7.08 23.58
CA PHE A 531 -15.78 -5.75 23.29
C PHE A 531 -15.83 -5.40 21.81
N THR A 532 -15.59 -4.14 21.49
CA THR A 532 -15.54 -3.66 20.11
C THR A 532 -14.22 -2.96 19.87
N PHE A 533 -13.53 -3.30 18.77
CA PHE A 533 -12.55 -2.41 18.17
C PHE A 533 -13.30 -1.43 17.26
N ALA A 534 -13.16 -0.14 17.51
CA ALA A 534 -13.88 0.90 16.80
C ALA A 534 -12.91 1.83 16.04
N ALA A 535 -13.26 2.10 14.79
CA ALA A 535 -12.64 3.12 13.96
C ALA A 535 -13.70 4.18 13.64
N ILE A 536 -13.57 5.36 14.25
CA ILE A 536 -14.58 6.44 14.19
C ILE A 536 -14.05 7.63 13.40
N ASP A 537 -14.95 8.42 12.82
CA ASP A 537 -14.60 9.70 12.19
C ASP A 537 -13.97 10.64 13.23
N GLY A 538 -12.68 10.94 13.06
CA GLY A 538 -11.89 11.75 13.97
C GLY A 538 -12.29 13.23 13.96
N ASP A 539 -12.82 13.73 12.84
CA ASP A 539 -13.21 15.14 12.71
C ASP A 539 -14.54 15.41 13.43
N ARG A 540 -15.35 14.37 13.67
CA ARG A 540 -16.67 14.46 14.32
C ARG A 540 -16.67 14.02 15.78
N ASN A 541 -15.62 13.37 16.24
CA ASN A 541 -15.56 12.79 17.58
C ASN A 541 -14.33 13.29 18.34
N THR A 542 -14.49 13.58 19.63
CA THR A 542 -13.38 13.95 20.53
C THR A 542 -12.82 12.72 21.27
N ALA A 543 -11.72 12.86 22.00
CA ALA A 543 -11.14 11.73 22.76
C ALA A 543 -11.99 11.30 23.97
N SER A 544 -12.98 12.10 24.36
CA SER A 544 -13.85 11.85 25.54
C SER A 544 -15.23 11.29 25.20
N VAL A 545 -15.39 10.67 24.02
CA VAL A 545 -16.65 10.02 23.64
C VAL A 545 -16.69 8.61 24.20
N CYS A 546 -17.70 8.27 25.00
CA CYS A 546 -18.07 6.88 25.28
C CYS A 546 -19.57 6.76 25.04
N GLY A 547 -20.02 5.70 24.38
CA GLY A 547 -21.45 5.38 24.33
C GLY A 547 -22.03 5.00 25.71
N ALA A 548 -23.35 4.83 25.80
CA ALA A 548 -24.03 4.30 27.00
C ALA A 548 -23.79 2.81 27.21
N ALA A 549 -24.00 2.35 28.46
CA ALA A 549 -24.11 0.93 28.77
C ALA A 549 -25.56 0.44 28.59
N SER A 550 -25.85 -0.17 27.48
CA SER A 550 -26.90 -1.18 27.37
C SER A 550 -26.42 -2.23 26.40
N GLN A 551 -26.79 -3.49 26.64
CA GLN A 551 -26.30 -4.64 25.90
C GLN A 551 -26.35 -4.34 24.40
N HIS A 552 -25.19 -4.39 23.73
CA HIS A 552 -24.89 -4.53 22.28
C HIS A 552 -23.48 -3.92 22.08
N LEU A 553 -22.49 -4.78 21.83
CA LEU A 553 -21.08 -4.39 21.86
C LEU A 553 -20.72 -3.73 20.55
N GLY A 554 -21.07 -2.44 20.47
CA GLY A 554 -20.64 -1.59 19.39
C GLY A 554 -21.42 -0.29 19.23
N TYR A 555 -22.07 0.27 20.26
CA TYR A 555 -23.11 1.26 19.98
C TYR A 555 -23.04 2.60 20.68
N SER A 556 -23.44 3.61 19.88
CA SER A 556 -23.86 4.94 20.27
C SER A 556 -24.92 4.81 21.36
N GLY A 557 -24.73 5.45 22.51
CA GLY A 557 -25.76 5.47 23.53
C GLY A 557 -25.86 6.84 24.16
N ASN A 558 -27.09 7.31 24.31
CA ASN A 558 -27.42 8.50 25.07
C ASN A 558 -27.34 8.14 26.55
N ASN A 559 -26.13 8.15 27.11
CA ASN A 559 -26.01 8.29 28.55
C ASN A 559 -25.86 9.79 28.81
N THR A 560 -26.57 10.31 29.79
CA THR A 560 -26.52 11.73 30.16
C THR A 560 -25.15 12.18 30.70
N SER A 561 -24.12 11.32 30.66
CA SER A 561 -22.79 11.52 31.23
C SER A 561 -21.68 11.73 30.18
N THR A 562 -21.82 11.23 28.93
CA THR A 562 -20.83 11.38 27.85
C THR A 562 -21.52 11.62 26.49
N PRO A 563 -20.89 12.36 25.56
CA PRO A 563 -21.46 12.59 24.23
C PRO A 563 -21.58 11.30 23.41
N LEU A 564 -22.60 11.24 22.55
CA LEU A 564 -22.79 10.18 21.55
C LEU A 564 -21.57 10.09 20.62
N VAL A 565 -21.25 8.87 20.18
CA VAL A 565 -20.23 8.65 19.14
C VAL A 565 -20.89 8.91 17.79
N ALA A 566 -20.60 10.07 17.21
CA ALA A 566 -21.13 10.53 15.93
C ALA A 566 -20.74 9.59 14.79
N ALA A 567 -21.69 9.33 13.88
CA ALA A 567 -21.44 8.62 12.64
C ALA A 567 -20.57 9.47 11.68
N PRO A 568 -19.96 8.88 10.64
CA PRO A 568 -19.83 7.45 10.40
C PRO A 568 -18.78 6.79 11.30
N LYS A 569 -18.91 5.48 11.48
CA LYS A 569 -17.96 4.65 12.25
C LYS A 569 -17.98 3.20 11.77
N ILE A 570 -16.92 2.46 12.05
CA ILE A 570 -16.76 1.04 11.74
C ILE A 570 -16.44 0.32 13.04
N GLY A 571 -17.06 -0.83 13.26
CA GLY A 571 -16.92 -1.61 14.49
C GLY A 571 -16.63 -3.05 14.17
N ILE A 572 -15.73 -3.62 14.94
CA ILE A 572 -15.46 -5.05 14.94
C ILE A 572 -15.80 -5.55 16.32
N GLU A 573 -16.97 -6.17 16.41
CA GLU A 573 -17.54 -6.70 17.64
C GLU A 573 -16.93 -8.07 17.94
N PHE A 574 -16.61 -8.31 19.21
CA PHE A 574 -16.19 -9.59 19.77
C PHE A 574 -17.14 -9.93 20.92
N ASP A 575 -18.18 -10.71 20.64
CA ASP A 575 -19.19 -11.10 21.63
C ASP A 575 -18.83 -12.46 22.25
N THR A 576 -19.04 -12.59 23.56
CA THR A 576 -18.77 -13.83 24.31
C THR A 576 -20.04 -14.63 24.65
N ARG A 577 -21.23 -14.20 24.21
CA ARG A 577 -22.52 -14.85 24.48
C ARG A 577 -22.72 -16.18 23.76
N LYS A 578 -23.58 -17.03 24.34
CA LYS A 578 -23.94 -18.38 23.84
C LYS A 578 -25.46 -18.51 23.72
N ASN A 579 -26.02 -18.56 22.51
CA ASN A 579 -27.47 -18.73 22.32
C ASN A 579 -27.80 -20.02 21.57
N TYR A 580 -28.15 -21.08 22.31
CA TYR A 580 -29.06 -22.11 21.82
C TYR A 580 -29.99 -22.54 22.95
N ARG A 581 -31.29 -22.26 22.83
CA ARG A 581 -32.35 -22.93 23.59
C ARG A 581 -33.47 -23.38 22.64
N SER A 582 -33.77 -24.67 22.65
CA SER A 582 -34.91 -25.25 21.95
C SER A 582 -36.19 -25.15 22.81
N GLN A 583 -37.00 -24.10 22.63
CA GLN A 583 -38.36 -24.04 23.21
C GLN A 583 -39.37 -23.59 22.13
N PRO A 584 -40.33 -24.44 21.72
CA PRO A 584 -41.44 -24.06 20.83
C PRO A 584 -42.63 -23.47 21.62
N PRO A 585 -43.45 -22.56 21.03
CA PRO A 585 -43.38 -22.00 19.68
C PRO A 585 -42.38 -20.85 19.54
N PHE A 586 -41.65 -20.84 18.42
CA PHE A 586 -40.59 -19.87 18.12
C PHE A 586 -41.21 -18.54 17.65
N LEU A 587 -41.08 -17.47 18.43
CA LEU A 587 -41.34 -16.10 18.02
C LEU A 587 -40.02 -15.32 18.19
N PRO A 588 -39.44 -14.75 17.11
CA PRO A 588 -38.27 -13.88 17.22
C PRO A 588 -38.73 -12.57 17.86
N ASP A 589 -38.77 -12.54 19.20
CA ASP A 589 -39.02 -11.32 19.95
C ASP A 589 -37.72 -10.53 19.99
N GLY A 590 -37.62 -9.54 19.11
CA GLY A 590 -36.62 -8.48 19.22
C GLY A 590 -36.67 -7.77 20.58
N PHE A 591 -35.65 -6.98 20.87
CA PHE A 591 -35.47 -6.28 22.15
C PHE A 591 -36.74 -5.53 22.61
N ASN A 592 -37.30 -5.90 23.77
CA ASN A 592 -38.46 -5.24 24.37
C ASN A 592 -38.12 -4.61 25.73
N PRO A 593 -37.83 -3.29 25.79
CA PRO A 593 -37.44 -2.61 27.02
C PRO A 593 -38.56 -2.49 28.07
N SER A 594 -39.83 -2.72 27.69
CA SER A 594 -40.96 -2.70 28.65
C SER A 594 -40.99 -3.91 29.61
N LEU A 595 -40.13 -4.92 29.37
CA LEU A 595 -40.06 -6.16 30.16
C LEU A 595 -38.88 -6.19 31.15
N ALA A 596 -38.21 -5.06 31.39
CA ALA A 596 -37.04 -4.91 32.26
C ALA A 596 -37.28 -5.22 33.76
N SER A 597 -38.53 -5.47 34.19
CA SER A 597 -38.89 -5.69 35.60
C SER A 597 -38.74 -7.13 36.10
N SER A 598 -38.28 -8.07 35.26
CA SER A 598 -38.17 -9.49 35.61
C SER A 598 -36.75 -10.04 35.39
N LEU A 599 -36.03 -10.28 36.50
CA LEU A 599 -34.70 -10.92 36.54
C LEU A 599 -34.66 -12.33 35.90
N THR A 600 -35.82 -12.92 35.57
CA THR A 600 -35.91 -14.28 35.01
C THR A 600 -36.26 -14.33 33.52
N ARG A 601 -36.57 -13.20 32.86
CA ARG A 601 -36.90 -13.14 31.41
C ARG A 601 -35.92 -12.37 30.52
N LEU A 602 -34.78 -11.89 31.04
CA LEU A 602 -33.65 -11.38 30.24
C LEU A 602 -32.93 -12.48 29.41
N ARG A 603 -33.61 -13.58 29.09
CA ARG A 603 -33.03 -14.79 28.50
C ARG A 603 -33.75 -15.14 27.22
N THR A 604 -33.40 -14.47 26.12
CA THR A 604 -33.22 -15.00 24.75
C THR A 604 -33.18 -13.82 23.77
N LEU A 605 -31.97 -13.37 23.40
CA LEU A 605 -31.74 -12.84 22.05
C LEU A 605 -31.52 -14.07 21.17
N ASP A 606 -32.58 -14.80 20.85
CA ASP A 606 -32.47 -15.86 19.84
C ASP A 606 -32.18 -15.14 18.53
N ASN A 607 -30.96 -15.33 18.05
CA ASN A 607 -30.27 -14.76 16.89
C ASN A 607 -30.98 -14.99 15.54
N GLY A 608 -32.30 -15.22 15.51
CA GLY A 608 -33.09 -15.51 14.32
C GLY A 608 -32.61 -16.75 13.54
N ARG A 609 -31.60 -17.46 14.03
CA ARG A 609 -30.95 -18.58 13.35
C ARG A 609 -31.35 -19.89 14.00
N THR A 610 -31.86 -20.79 13.18
CA THR A 610 -32.22 -22.16 13.54
C THR A 610 -31.03 -23.13 13.52
N ASP A 611 -29.78 -22.65 13.61
CA ASP A 611 -28.57 -23.47 13.47
C ASP A 611 -27.95 -23.85 14.84
N PRO A 612 -28.06 -25.11 15.29
CA PRO A 612 -27.48 -25.59 16.56
C PRO A 612 -25.94 -25.59 16.57
N SER A 613 -25.28 -25.46 15.42
CA SER A 613 -23.82 -25.47 15.30
C SER A 613 -23.16 -24.15 15.73
N TYR A 614 -23.93 -23.06 15.80
CA TYR A 614 -23.44 -21.72 16.14
C TYR A 614 -23.55 -21.44 17.66
N THR A 615 -22.86 -22.25 18.46
CA THR A 615 -22.71 -22.06 19.92
C THR A 615 -21.29 -21.58 20.25
N GLY A 616 -21.17 -20.63 21.19
CA GLY A 616 -19.91 -19.98 21.59
C GLY A 616 -19.84 -18.51 21.18
N GLY A 617 -18.76 -17.82 21.57
CA GLY A 617 -18.54 -16.42 21.22
C GLY A 617 -18.25 -16.19 19.73
N HIS A 618 -18.52 -14.98 19.25
CA HIS A 618 -18.42 -14.60 17.84
C HIS A 618 -17.69 -13.27 17.63
N ILE A 619 -17.32 -13.03 16.38
CA ILE A 619 -16.79 -11.77 15.87
C ILE A 619 -17.67 -11.26 14.73
N ALA A 620 -17.92 -9.95 14.63
CA ALA A 620 -18.72 -9.37 13.57
C ALA A 620 -18.21 -8.00 13.07
N VAL A 621 -18.46 -7.66 11.79
CA VAL A 621 -18.23 -6.33 11.23
C VAL A 621 -19.52 -5.54 11.20
N VAL A 622 -19.45 -4.31 11.68
CA VAL A 622 -20.60 -3.44 11.87
C VAL A 622 -20.32 -2.05 11.31
N TYR A 623 -21.30 -1.47 10.61
CA TYR A 623 -21.16 -0.17 9.95
C TYR A 623 -22.18 0.86 10.45
N TRP A 624 -21.61 1.94 10.94
CA TRP A 624 -22.10 3.26 11.34
C TRP A 624 -22.29 4.28 10.25
N GLY A 625 -23.50 4.71 9.87
CA GLY A 625 -23.54 5.81 8.91
C GLY A 625 -24.70 6.80 8.89
N GLY A 626 -25.66 6.73 9.82
CA GLY A 626 -26.77 7.69 9.84
C GLY A 626 -27.16 8.14 11.24
N GLU A 627 -27.58 9.41 11.36
CA GLU A 627 -28.27 9.97 12.54
C GLU A 627 -29.80 9.97 12.34
N THR A 628 -30.28 9.42 11.21
CA THR A 628 -31.70 9.41 10.83
C THR A 628 -32.35 8.07 11.15
N PRO A 629 -33.55 8.06 11.77
CA PRO A 629 -34.29 6.84 12.05
C PRO A 629 -34.50 5.96 10.81
N ILE A 630 -34.31 4.65 10.97
CA ILE A 630 -34.28 3.66 9.91
C ILE A 630 -35.69 3.19 9.61
N ASN A 631 -36.11 3.33 8.36
CA ASN A 631 -37.41 2.87 7.91
C ASN A 631 -37.50 1.34 7.98
N THR A 632 -38.46 0.83 8.75
CA THR A 632 -38.68 -0.62 8.92
C THR A 632 -39.54 -1.23 7.79
N GLY A 633 -40.14 -0.39 6.94
CA GLY A 633 -41.08 -0.79 5.89
C GLY A 633 -42.49 -1.11 6.37
N TYR A 634 -42.76 -1.05 7.68
CA TYR A 634 -44.09 -1.23 8.24
C TYR A 634 -44.87 0.09 8.27
N ALA A 635 -46.10 0.08 7.78
CA ALA A 635 -46.99 1.22 7.90
C ALA A 635 -47.50 1.40 9.33
N CYS A 636 -47.72 2.63 9.75
CA CYS A 636 -48.26 2.98 11.06
C CYS A 636 -49.10 4.25 10.99
N VAL A 637 -50.02 4.39 11.94
CA VAL A 637 -50.77 5.63 12.17
C VAL A 637 -50.34 6.25 13.49
N THR A 638 -49.97 5.42 14.46
CA THR A 638 -49.49 5.81 15.79
C THR A 638 -48.32 4.93 16.22
N THR A 639 -47.54 5.40 17.21
CA THR A 639 -46.42 4.64 17.79
C THR A 639 -46.84 3.28 18.36
N ALA A 640 -48.12 3.12 18.75
CA ALA A 640 -48.64 1.84 19.25
C ALA A 640 -48.75 0.76 18.15
N ASP A 641 -48.76 1.16 16.87
CA ASP A 641 -48.76 0.25 15.72
C ASP A 641 -47.36 -0.32 15.44
N CYS A 642 -46.32 0.30 16.02
CA CYS A 642 -44.93 -0.09 15.85
C CYS A 642 -44.45 -0.98 17.01
N ARG A 643 -43.63 -1.98 16.68
CA ARG A 643 -42.98 -2.82 17.71
C ARG A 643 -41.83 -2.05 18.33
N ALA A 644 -41.87 -1.84 19.64
CA ALA A 644 -40.72 -1.31 20.37
C ALA A 644 -39.45 -2.13 20.02
N PRO A 645 -38.31 -1.46 19.76
CA PRO A 645 -38.02 -0.05 20.02
C PRO A 645 -38.39 0.93 18.87
N SER A 646 -39.05 0.48 17.80
CA SER A 646 -39.46 1.37 16.70
C SER A 646 -40.60 2.31 17.09
N PHE A 647 -40.63 3.49 16.47
CA PHE A 647 -41.68 4.49 16.62
C PHE A 647 -42.36 4.81 15.28
N CYS A 648 -43.56 5.39 15.32
CA CYS A 648 -44.24 5.79 14.09
C CYS A 648 -43.79 7.18 13.65
N ASP A 649 -43.18 7.30 12.48
CA ASP A 649 -42.99 8.59 11.85
C ASP A 649 -44.27 8.97 11.11
N THR A 650 -44.96 9.97 11.64
CA THR A 650 -46.26 10.41 11.11
C THR A 650 -46.14 11.25 9.84
N SER A 651 -44.92 11.65 9.44
CA SER A 651 -44.69 12.41 8.20
C SER A 651 -44.78 11.54 6.95
N ASP A 652 -44.37 10.27 7.04
CA ASP A 652 -44.46 9.27 5.96
C ASP A 652 -45.31 8.04 6.34
N SER A 653 -45.88 8.01 7.55
CA SER A 653 -46.73 6.94 8.07
C SER A 653 -46.03 5.58 8.11
N LEU A 654 -44.73 5.57 8.43
CA LEU A 654 -43.91 4.36 8.50
C LEU A 654 -43.26 4.22 9.89
N CYS A 655 -43.19 2.98 10.38
CA CYS A 655 -42.44 2.65 11.59
C CYS A 655 -40.95 2.82 11.30
N LYS A 656 -40.25 3.54 12.18
CA LYS A 656 -38.81 3.78 12.11
C LYS A 656 -38.12 3.29 13.37
N LEU A 657 -36.98 2.63 13.21
CA LEU A 657 -36.06 2.31 14.29
C LEU A 657 -35.20 3.53 14.58
N LEU A 658 -34.98 3.81 15.86
CA LEU A 658 -34.05 4.86 16.26
C LEU A 658 -32.61 4.47 15.85
N PRO A 659 -31.75 5.42 15.43
CA PRO A 659 -30.38 5.13 14.99
C PRO A 659 -29.53 4.38 16.03
N GLU A 660 -29.86 4.50 17.32
CA GLU A 660 -29.17 3.83 18.41
C GLU A 660 -29.46 2.31 18.48
N GLU A 661 -30.48 1.85 17.75
CA GLU A 661 -30.92 0.44 17.71
C GLU A 661 -30.44 -0.29 16.43
N ASP A 662 -29.60 0.35 15.60
CA ASP A 662 -29.19 -0.15 14.29
C ASP A 662 -27.99 -1.10 14.35
N ASP A 663 -28.19 -2.34 14.81
CA ASP A 663 -27.22 -3.41 14.60
C ASP A 663 -27.51 -4.31 13.41
N ASN A 664 -26.60 -4.32 12.43
CA ASN A 664 -26.74 -5.13 11.23
C ASN A 664 -26.52 -6.63 11.51
N VAL A 665 -26.11 -6.98 12.75
CA VAL A 665 -25.79 -8.35 13.22
C VAL A 665 -26.92 -8.97 14.05
N HIS A 666 -27.61 -8.21 14.90
CA HIS A 666 -28.73 -8.67 15.76
C HIS A 666 -30.09 -8.04 15.37
N GLY A 667 -30.10 -7.00 14.53
CA GLY A 667 -31.26 -6.30 13.98
C GLY A 667 -31.70 -6.89 12.64
N GLN A 668 -32.16 -8.15 12.61
CA GLN A 668 -32.95 -8.60 11.47
C GLN A 668 -34.37 -8.03 11.54
N LEU A 669 -34.67 -7.07 10.66
CA LEU A 669 -36.04 -6.80 10.24
C LEU A 669 -36.65 -8.06 9.59
N PRO A 670 -37.94 -8.38 9.80
CA PRO A 670 -38.60 -9.55 9.22
C PRO A 670 -38.81 -9.49 7.69
N THR A 671 -38.20 -8.54 6.97
CA THR A 671 -38.43 -8.32 5.54
C THR A 671 -37.31 -8.90 4.65
N PRO A 672 -37.65 -9.39 3.44
CA PRO A 672 -36.67 -9.86 2.46
C PRO A 672 -35.65 -8.76 2.08
N PRO A 673 -34.36 -9.11 1.85
CA PRO A 673 -33.30 -8.15 1.50
C PRO A 673 -33.65 -7.22 0.33
N ALA A 674 -34.40 -7.71 -0.65
CA ALA A 674 -34.81 -6.97 -1.85
C ALA A 674 -35.92 -5.93 -1.62
N ALA A 675 -36.59 -5.95 -0.46
CA ALA A 675 -37.71 -5.06 -0.11
C ALA A 675 -37.32 -3.97 0.91
N ARG A 676 -36.03 -3.87 1.25
CA ARG A 676 -35.51 -2.85 2.18
C ARG A 676 -35.33 -1.53 1.40
N PRO A 677 -35.96 -0.41 1.80
CA PRO A 677 -35.59 0.90 1.27
C PRO A 677 -34.11 1.16 1.57
N ALA A 678 -33.39 1.87 0.69
CA ALA A 678 -32.02 2.28 0.97
C ALA A 678 -32.02 3.13 2.26
N PRO A 679 -31.38 2.71 3.36
CA PRO A 679 -31.07 3.65 4.42
C PRO A 679 -30.08 4.70 3.89
N GLY A 680 -30.13 5.90 4.46
CA GLY A 680 -28.95 6.75 4.51
C GLY A 680 -27.87 6.00 5.30
N ASN A 681 -26.92 5.40 4.56
CA ASN A 681 -25.88 4.45 4.96
C ASN A 681 -26.38 3.07 5.46
N PRO A 682 -25.67 1.97 5.10
CA PRO A 682 -26.26 0.90 4.30
C PRO A 682 -27.06 -0.15 5.09
N PRO A 683 -27.99 -0.87 4.41
CA PRO A 683 -28.68 -2.00 5.00
C PRO A 683 -27.72 -3.18 5.17
N ALA A 684 -28.09 -4.13 6.06
CA ALA A 684 -27.31 -5.33 6.34
C ALA A 684 -26.76 -6.03 5.07
N PRO A 685 -25.61 -6.72 5.17
CA PRO A 685 -24.82 -7.20 4.03
C PRO A 685 -25.65 -7.88 2.93
N ALA A 686 -25.68 -7.27 1.74
CA ALA A 686 -26.18 -7.91 0.52
C ALA A 686 -25.05 -8.73 -0.12
N THR A 687 -24.97 -10.00 0.28
CA THR A 687 -24.46 -11.16 -0.47
C THR A 687 -23.34 -10.94 -1.50
N VAL A 688 -22.10 -11.17 -1.07
CA VAL A 688 -21.21 -12.12 -1.75
C VAL A 688 -20.98 -13.25 -0.74
N ALA A 689 -21.14 -14.51 -1.15
CA ALA A 689 -21.16 -15.64 -0.23
C ALA A 689 -19.86 -15.72 0.59
N ASN A 690 -19.96 -15.62 1.92
CA ASN A 690 -18.87 -16.04 2.80
C ASN A 690 -18.54 -17.52 2.52
N PRO A 691 -17.25 -17.90 2.51
CA PRO A 691 -16.84 -19.27 2.33
C PRO A 691 -17.21 -20.17 3.52
N PRO A 692 -17.85 -21.33 3.29
CA PRO A 692 -17.89 -22.42 4.26
C PRO A 692 -16.47 -22.79 4.75
N PRO A 693 -16.31 -23.24 6.02
CA PRO A 693 -17.38 -23.61 6.94
C PRO A 693 -18.01 -22.42 7.69
N TYR A 694 -17.77 -21.17 7.25
CA TYR A 694 -18.27 -19.99 7.93
C TYR A 694 -19.67 -19.55 7.45
N PRO A 695 -20.49 -19.01 8.37
CA PRO A 695 -21.90 -18.67 8.13
C PRO A 695 -22.01 -17.27 7.44
N PRO A 696 -23.22 -16.69 7.24
CA PRO A 696 -23.50 -15.52 6.37
C PRO A 696 -22.56 -14.31 6.56
N PRO A 697 -22.57 -13.35 5.59
CA PRO A 697 -21.64 -12.22 5.53
C PRO A 697 -21.57 -11.44 6.85
N GLY A 698 -20.36 -11.03 7.24
CA GLY A 698 -20.14 -10.12 8.37
C GLY A 698 -20.04 -10.74 9.77
N VAL A 699 -20.14 -12.06 9.96
CA VAL A 699 -20.00 -12.70 11.29
C VAL A 699 -19.22 -14.04 11.23
N SER A 700 -18.33 -14.29 12.19
CA SER A 700 -17.53 -15.53 12.32
C SER A 700 -17.42 -15.98 13.78
N LYS A 701 -17.04 -17.25 14.05
CA LYS A 701 -16.80 -17.72 15.42
C LYS A 701 -15.44 -17.21 15.93
N LEU A 702 -15.32 -16.95 17.23
CA LEU A 702 -14.01 -16.66 17.85
C LEU A 702 -13.05 -17.85 17.74
N ASP A 703 -13.57 -19.06 17.86
CA ASP A 703 -12.86 -20.30 17.51
C ASP A 703 -13.84 -21.25 16.80
N PRO A 704 -13.57 -21.65 15.54
CA PRO A 704 -14.45 -22.53 14.78
C PRO A 704 -14.61 -23.92 15.43
N ASN A 705 -13.64 -24.36 16.24
CA ASN A 705 -13.60 -25.70 16.81
C ASN A 705 -14.26 -25.79 18.19
N LEU A 706 -14.58 -24.65 18.82
CA LEU A 706 -15.18 -24.61 20.15
C LEU A 706 -16.69 -24.33 20.11
N SER A 707 -17.38 -24.82 21.14
CA SER A 707 -18.81 -24.54 21.41
C SER A 707 -19.02 -23.51 22.53
N SER A 708 -17.91 -22.93 23.01
CA SER A 708 -17.81 -21.92 24.07
C SER A 708 -16.79 -20.86 23.69
N THR A 709 -16.88 -19.69 24.30
CA THR A 709 -15.86 -18.63 24.16
C THR A 709 -14.50 -19.14 24.64
N PRO A 710 -13.43 -18.97 23.84
CA PRO A 710 -12.08 -19.32 24.28
C PRO A 710 -11.61 -18.41 25.42
N THR A 711 -11.02 -18.99 26.47
CA THR A 711 -10.45 -18.25 27.60
C THR A 711 -9.02 -18.69 27.90
N GLY A 712 -8.21 -17.80 28.46
CA GLY A 712 -6.84 -18.09 28.87
C GLY A 712 -5.85 -18.32 27.72
N GLN A 713 -6.21 -17.92 26.49
CA GLN A 713 -5.34 -18.03 25.31
C GLN A 713 -5.25 -16.70 24.57
N ASN A 714 -4.13 -16.48 23.89
CA ASN A 714 -3.92 -15.30 23.07
C ASN A 714 -4.61 -15.47 21.71
N ILE A 715 -5.36 -14.44 21.32
CA ILE A 715 -5.98 -14.32 20.02
C ILE A 715 -5.37 -13.09 19.34
N HIS A 716 -4.81 -13.32 18.15
CA HIS A 716 -4.19 -12.29 17.34
C HIS A 716 -5.20 -11.79 16.31
N VAL A 717 -5.36 -10.47 16.22
CA VAL A 717 -6.28 -9.83 15.29
C VAL A 717 -5.53 -8.84 14.42
N ARG A 718 -5.80 -8.90 13.13
CA ARG A 718 -5.41 -7.88 12.15
C ARG A 718 -6.64 -7.36 11.45
N VAL A 719 -6.76 -6.05 11.43
CA VAL A 719 -7.83 -5.29 10.80
C VAL A 719 -7.22 -4.48 9.68
N GLU A 720 -7.76 -4.58 8.48
CA GLU A 720 -7.43 -3.73 7.34
C GLU A 720 -8.69 -2.99 6.91
N ILE A 721 -8.62 -1.66 6.89
CA ILE A 721 -9.70 -0.78 6.46
C ILE A 721 -9.15 0.05 5.31
N GLU A 722 -9.64 -0.18 4.11
CA GLU A 722 -9.23 0.52 2.91
C GLU A 722 -10.40 1.34 2.37
N ARG A 723 -10.19 2.64 2.15
CA ARG A 723 -11.13 3.42 1.33
C ARG A 723 -10.90 3.01 -0.14
N SER A 724 -11.74 2.13 -0.64
CA SER A 724 -11.74 1.70 -2.04
C SER A 724 -12.38 2.77 -2.94
N ASP A 725 -11.58 3.24 -3.90
CA ASP A 725 -11.94 3.93 -5.15
C ASP A 725 -12.63 5.31 -5.08
N ALA A 726 -11.99 6.27 -4.39
CA ALA A 726 -12.01 7.65 -4.88
C ALA A 726 -11.15 7.81 -6.16
N ALA A 727 -10.12 6.99 -6.32
CA ALA A 727 -9.26 6.99 -7.50
C ALA A 727 -10.03 6.45 -8.73
N GLY A 728 -10.50 7.35 -9.58
CA GLY A 728 -11.10 6.99 -10.86
C GLY A 728 -12.61 7.22 -10.98
N ARG A 729 -13.32 7.44 -9.86
CA ARG A 729 -14.76 7.75 -9.85
C ARG A 729 -15.00 9.25 -9.83
N ASP A 730 -16.05 9.69 -10.51
CA ASP A 730 -16.43 11.11 -10.58
C ASP A 730 -17.54 11.45 -9.57
N SER A 731 -18.16 10.44 -8.97
CA SER A 731 -19.21 10.54 -7.96
C SER A 731 -18.66 10.94 -6.57
N ASN A 732 -17.64 11.79 -6.54
CA ASN A 732 -17.15 12.56 -5.38
C ASN A 732 -16.52 13.88 -5.85
N SER A 733 -17.08 14.46 -6.90
CA SER A 733 -16.57 15.69 -7.51
C SER A 733 -16.97 16.91 -6.70
N ARG A 734 -16.02 17.83 -6.50
CA ARG A 734 -16.22 19.11 -5.83
C ARG A 734 -16.54 20.22 -6.84
N LEU A 735 -17.06 21.36 -6.40
CA LEU A 735 -17.35 22.50 -7.28
C LEU A 735 -16.24 23.57 -7.19
N VAL A 736 -15.75 24.02 -8.35
CA VAL A 736 -14.94 25.25 -8.46
C VAL A 736 -15.62 26.27 -9.37
N LYS A 737 -15.42 27.56 -9.10
CA LYS A 737 -15.99 28.63 -9.91
C LYS A 737 -15.47 28.58 -11.35
N VAL A 738 -14.16 28.49 -11.51
CA VAL A 738 -13.49 28.49 -12.82
C VAL A 738 -12.17 27.71 -12.76
N ALA A 739 -11.71 27.23 -13.92
CA ALA A 739 -10.41 26.58 -14.07
C ALA A 739 -9.45 27.42 -14.92
N ALA A 740 -8.25 27.68 -14.40
CA ALA A 740 -7.14 28.30 -15.12
C ALA A 740 -6.28 27.20 -15.77
N SER A 741 -6.56 26.89 -17.04
CA SER A 741 -5.84 25.87 -17.82
C SER A 741 -4.55 26.38 -18.49
N THR A 742 -4.12 27.58 -18.14
CA THR A 742 -2.88 28.24 -18.60
C THR A 742 -2.22 28.94 -17.41
N PRO A 743 -0.89 29.12 -17.41
CA PRO A 743 -0.22 29.76 -16.28
C PRO A 743 -0.75 31.17 -16.02
N LEU A 744 -1.13 31.45 -14.77
CA LEU A 744 -1.35 32.81 -14.28
C LEU A 744 0.00 33.48 -14.00
N ALA A 745 0.09 34.80 -14.25
CA ALA A 745 1.32 35.55 -14.04
C ALA A 745 1.68 35.70 -12.55
N ALA A 746 0.68 35.76 -11.68
CA ALA A 746 0.81 35.72 -10.23
C ALA A 746 -0.46 35.10 -9.63
N LEU A 747 -0.32 34.43 -8.48
CA LEU A 747 -1.44 33.97 -7.65
C LEU A 747 -1.88 35.10 -6.71
N SER A 748 -2.25 36.24 -7.29
CA SER A 748 -2.71 37.45 -6.61
C SER A 748 -3.55 38.31 -7.56
N GLY A 749 -4.34 39.22 -6.99
CA GLY A 749 -5.24 40.08 -7.76
C GLY A 749 -6.51 39.35 -8.24
N LEU A 750 -7.36 40.08 -8.97
CA LEU A 750 -8.65 39.59 -9.48
C LEU A 750 -8.69 39.62 -11.02
N PRO A 751 -7.91 38.78 -11.71
CA PRO A 751 -7.88 38.74 -13.17
C PRO A 751 -9.16 38.14 -13.76
N VAL A 752 -9.28 38.22 -15.08
CA VAL A 752 -10.29 37.47 -15.85
C VAL A 752 -9.72 36.10 -16.21
N VAL A 753 -10.42 35.02 -15.88
CA VAL A 753 -10.04 33.64 -16.18
C VAL A 753 -11.19 32.97 -16.93
N ASP A 754 -10.92 32.37 -18.10
CA ASP A 754 -11.93 31.75 -18.98
C ASP A 754 -13.21 32.59 -19.15
N SER A 755 -13.05 33.89 -19.45
CA SER A 755 -14.12 34.91 -19.55
C SER A 755 -14.88 35.26 -18.25
N VAL A 756 -14.49 34.70 -17.12
CA VAL A 756 -15.05 35.03 -15.80
C VAL A 756 -14.19 36.10 -15.13
N ALA A 757 -14.77 37.26 -14.81
CA ALA A 757 -14.12 38.27 -13.97
C ALA A 757 -14.17 37.81 -12.50
N LEU A 758 -13.01 37.53 -11.92
CA LEU A 758 -12.93 36.99 -10.56
C LEU A 758 -13.33 38.03 -9.51
N GLN A 759 -13.99 37.54 -8.46
CA GLN A 759 -14.27 38.28 -7.23
C GLN A 759 -13.44 37.70 -6.07
N ALA A 760 -13.25 38.51 -5.03
CA ALA A 760 -12.59 38.03 -3.83
C ALA A 760 -13.40 36.86 -3.23
N GLY A 761 -12.75 35.71 -3.09
CA GLY A 761 -13.34 34.47 -2.62
C GLY A 761 -13.78 33.48 -3.71
N ASP A 762 -13.68 33.83 -4.99
CA ASP A 762 -13.93 32.85 -6.05
C ASP A 762 -12.92 31.70 -5.98
N THR A 763 -13.41 30.46 -6.05
CA THR A 763 -12.55 29.26 -6.10
C THR A 763 -12.01 29.03 -7.51
N VAL A 764 -10.69 29.06 -7.65
CA VAL A 764 -9.99 28.91 -8.92
C VAL A 764 -9.16 27.62 -8.90
N LEU A 765 -9.48 26.68 -9.78
CA LEU A 765 -8.64 25.51 -10.01
C LEU A 765 -7.48 25.89 -10.95
N VAL A 766 -6.26 25.94 -10.43
CA VAL A 766 -5.05 26.28 -11.16
C VAL A 766 -4.31 25.00 -11.53
N THR A 767 -4.18 24.72 -12.83
CA THR A 767 -3.70 23.41 -13.32
C THR A 767 -2.38 23.42 -14.09
N ALA A 768 -1.86 24.61 -14.41
CA ALA A 768 -0.77 24.76 -15.39
C ALA A 768 0.25 25.85 -15.02
N GLN A 769 0.61 26.02 -13.75
CA GLN A 769 1.74 26.87 -13.37
C GLN A 769 3.07 26.30 -13.86
N ALA A 770 4.05 27.20 -14.06
CA ALA A 770 5.40 26.81 -14.46
C ALA A 770 6.07 25.93 -13.39
N ASP A 771 5.82 26.23 -12.12
CA ASP A 771 6.14 25.35 -10.99
C ASP A 771 4.89 24.55 -10.61
N ALA A 772 4.86 23.27 -10.96
CA ALA A 772 3.71 22.39 -10.73
C ALA A 772 3.39 22.19 -9.23
N ARG A 773 4.30 22.52 -8.31
CA ARG A 773 4.04 22.51 -6.86
C ARG A 773 3.05 23.61 -6.44
N THR A 774 2.92 24.66 -7.27
CA THR A 774 1.99 25.79 -7.06
C THR A 774 0.65 25.62 -7.78
N ASN A 775 0.41 24.48 -8.43
CA ASN A 775 -0.93 24.13 -8.86
C ASN A 775 -1.84 23.84 -7.65
N GLY A 776 -3.15 23.80 -7.87
CA GLY A 776 -4.14 23.45 -6.85
C GLY A 776 -5.37 24.35 -6.89
N VAL A 777 -6.17 24.30 -5.83
CA VAL A 777 -7.38 25.12 -5.70
C VAL A 777 -7.07 26.32 -4.81
N TYR A 778 -7.40 27.51 -5.30
CA TYR A 778 -7.10 28.77 -4.64
C TYR A 778 -8.35 29.62 -4.45
N LEU A 779 -8.31 30.46 -3.42
CA LEU A 779 -9.26 31.54 -3.19
C LEU A 779 -8.71 32.83 -3.77
N ALA A 780 -9.40 33.34 -4.79
CA ALA A 780 -9.02 34.59 -5.43
C ALA A 780 -9.10 35.76 -4.44
N SER A 781 -8.12 36.65 -4.46
CA SER A 781 -8.06 37.84 -3.60
C SER A 781 -7.35 38.97 -4.31
N ALA A 782 -7.63 40.23 -3.94
CA ALA A 782 -6.84 41.37 -4.39
C ALA A 782 -5.38 41.30 -3.90
N SER A 783 -5.13 40.64 -2.77
CA SER A 783 -3.80 40.33 -2.24
C SER A 783 -3.28 38.97 -2.77
N ALA A 784 -2.25 38.41 -2.14
CA ALA A 784 -1.87 37.02 -2.36
C ALA A 784 -3.07 36.09 -2.12
N TRP A 785 -3.25 35.12 -3.02
CA TRP A 785 -4.26 34.08 -2.90
C TRP A 785 -3.82 33.06 -1.85
N THR A 786 -4.81 32.47 -1.17
CA THR A 786 -4.60 31.34 -0.26
C THR A 786 -5.14 30.07 -0.91
N ARG A 787 -4.61 28.91 -0.53
CA ARG A 787 -5.23 27.63 -0.91
C ARG A 787 -6.63 27.55 -0.28
N ASP A 788 -7.53 26.85 -0.96
CA ASP A 788 -8.86 26.55 -0.44
C ASP A 788 -8.76 25.52 0.70
N ALA A 789 -9.52 25.71 1.78
CA ALA A 789 -9.49 24.89 3.00
C ALA A 789 -9.96 23.44 2.78
N SER A 790 -10.49 23.13 1.60
CA SER A 790 -10.82 21.78 1.16
C SER A 790 -9.74 21.19 0.25
N ALA A 791 -8.57 21.82 0.12
CA ALA A 791 -7.48 21.44 -0.79
C ALA A 791 -6.12 22.03 -0.38
N ASP A 792 -5.93 22.34 0.89
CA ASP A 792 -4.73 22.97 1.45
C ASP A 792 -3.80 22.00 2.18
N GLU A 793 -4.28 20.79 2.49
CA GLU A 793 -3.50 19.73 3.11
C GLU A 793 -3.53 18.43 2.30
N ALA A 794 -2.58 17.53 2.57
CA ALA A 794 -2.49 16.24 1.91
C ALA A 794 -3.77 15.41 2.09
N ALA A 795 -4.40 15.48 3.28
CA ALA A 795 -5.65 14.80 3.63
C ALA A 795 -6.80 15.11 2.67
N ASP A 796 -6.78 16.29 2.05
CA ASP A 796 -7.85 16.77 1.19
C ASP A 796 -7.67 16.42 -0.29
N LEU A 797 -6.46 15.99 -0.66
CA LEU A 797 -6.04 15.77 -2.05
C LEU A 797 -5.65 14.30 -2.28
N LEU A 798 -6.55 13.38 -1.92
CA LEU A 798 -6.39 11.97 -2.25
C LEU A 798 -6.30 11.78 -3.79
N PRO A 799 -5.47 10.85 -4.28
CA PRO A 799 -5.40 10.47 -5.69
C PRO A 799 -6.78 10.30 -6.32
N GLY A 800 -7.01 10.98 -7.44
CA GLY A 800 -8.28 10.95 -8.16
C GLY A 800 -9.34 11.94 -7.67
N THR A 801 -9.07 12.76 -6.66
CA THR A 801 -9.96 13.89 -6.30
C THR A 801 -10.25 14.72 -7.55
N SER A 802 -11.51 15.14 -7.72
CA SER A 802 -11.98 15.76 -8.95
C SER A 802 -12.88 16.98 -8.70
N TRP A 803 -12.93 17.87 -9.69
CA TRP A 803 -13.65 19.14 -9.61
C TRP A 803 -14.41 19.42 -10.91
N PHE A 804 -15.71 19.70 -10.78
CA PHE A 804 -16.52 20.28 -11.84
C PHE A 804 -16.34 21.80 -11.87
N VAL A 805 -16.27 22.34 -13.09
CA VAL A 805 -16.12 23.77 -13.32
C VAL A 805 -17.49 24.41 -13.56
N GLN A 806 -17.87 25.37 -12.72
CA GLN A 806 -19.20 25.98 -12.74
C GLN A 806 -19.39 26.99 -13.89
N SER A 807 -18.36 27.77 -14.21
CA SER A 807 -18.49 28.91 -15.13
C SER A 807 -17.29 29.05 -16.05
N GLY A 808 -17.51 29.77 -17.16
CA GLY A 808 -16.50 30.06 -18.17
C GLY A 808 -16.91 29.65 -19.58
N SER A 809 -16.22 30.18 -20.57
CA SER A 809 -16.55 29.94 -21.99
C SER A 809 -16.09 28.58 -22.49
N THR A 810 -14.98 28.07 -21.95
CA THR A 810 -14.28 26.88 -22.46
C THR A 810 -14.39 25.70 -21.51
N GLN A 811 -14.31 25.95 -20.21
CA GLN A 811 -14.20 24.91 -19.19
C GLN A 811 -15.51 24.63 -18.45
N ALA A 812 -16.55 25.47 -18.57
CA ALA A 812 -17.81 25.24 -17.88
C ALA A 812 -18.40 23.85 -18.18
N GLY A 813 -18.73 23.12 -17.11
CA GLY A 813 -19.25 21.75 -17.14
C GLY A 813 -18.19 20.66 -17.38
N SER A 814 -16.91 21.03 -17.54
CA SER A 814 -15.82 20.04 -17.61
C SER A 814 -15.50 19.49 -16.23
N LEU A 815 -14.93 18.28 -16.22
CA LEU A 815 -14.44 17.62 -15.02
C LEU A 815 -12.92 17.50 -15.07
N TRP A 816 -12.26 17.95 -14.00
CA TRP A 816 -10.81 17.88 -13.80
C TRP A 816 -10.46 16.95 -12.65
N ARG A 817 -9.34 16.25 -12.75
CA ARG A 817 -8.91 15.24 -11.78
C ARG A 817 -7.44 15.38 -11.44
N LEU A 818 -7.11 15.19 -10.16
CA LEU A 818 -5.74 15.02 -9.67
C LEU A 818 -5.19 13.64 -10.08
N LEU A 819 -4.07 13.61 -10.81
CA LEU A 819 -3.46 12.39 -11.35
C LEU A 819 -2.29 11.85 -10.54
N ASN A 820 -1.98 12.45 -9.39
CA ASN A 820 -0.94 11.95 -8.50
C ASN A 820 -1.25 10.49 -8.12
N ILE A 821 -0.24 9.63 -8.22
CA ILE A 821 -0.37 8.18 -7.94
C ILE A 821 -0.30 7.85 -6.44
N ALA A 822 0.15 8.81 -5.64
CA ALA A 822 0.19 8.76 -4.19
C ALA A 822 -0.32 10.10 -3.64
N GLN A 823 -0.74 10.12 -2.38
CA GLN A 823 -1.18 11.33 -1.72
C GLN A 823 -0.04 12.37 -1.70
N PRO A 824 -0.21 13.55 -2.30
CA PRO A 824 0.86 14.53 -2.44
C PRO A 824 1.06 15.36 -1.18
N VAL A 825 2.31 15.72 -0.89
CA VAL A 825 2.69 16.72 0.11
C VAL A 825 2.67 18.11 -0.52
N ILE A 826 1.82 18.98 0.02
CA ILE A 826 1.56 20.31 -0.55
C ILE A 826 2.78 21.21 -0.46
N GLY A 827 3.13 21.86 -1.57
CA GLY A 827 4.29 22.75 -1.68
C GLY A 827 5.61 22.03 -1.99
N PHE A 828 5.67 20.71 -1.85
CA PHE A 828 6.84 19.89 -2.15
C PHE A 828 6.65 19.07 -3.43
N ASP A 829 5.51 18.37 -3.52
CA ASP A 829 5.19 17.52 -4.67
C ASP A 829 4.59 18.34 -5.82
N SER A 830 4.91 17.91 -7.04
CA SER A 830 4.23 18.43 -8.23
C SER A 830 2.79 17.95 -8.27
N LEU A 831 1.83 18.86 -8.39
CA LEU A 831 0.41 18.53 -8.49
C LEU A 831 -0.01 18.51 -9.96
N SER A 832 -0.43 17.33 -10.43
CA SER A 832 -0.80 17.09 -11.84
C SER A 832 -2.31 16.99 -11.97
N PHE A 833 -2.90 17.89 -12.76
CA PHE A 833 -4.33 17.90 -13.02
C PHE A 833 -4.61 17.66 -14.50
N GLN A 834 -5.60 16.83 -14.80
CA GLN A 834 -6.05 16.59 -16.16
C GLN A 834 -7.56 16.75 -16.27
N ARG A 835 -8.01 17.35 -17.38
CA ARG A 835 -9.41 17.32 -17.77
C ARG A 835 -9.78 15.92 -18.23
N VAL A 836 -10.54 15.20 -17.41
CA VAL A 836 -10.94 13.81 -17.67
C VAL A 836 -12.28 13.72 -18.39
N ARG A 837 -13.13 14.76 -18.31
CA ARG A 837 -14.37 14.84 -19.10
C ARG A 837 -14.62 16.21 -19.70
N LEU A 838 -15.26 16.19 -20.85
CA LEU A 838 -15.76 17.36 -21.56
C LEU A 838 -17.25 17.58 -21.23
N PRO A 839 -17.71 18.83 -21.21
CA PRO A 839 -19.10 19.13 -20.89
C PRO A 839 -20.07 18.54 -21.92
N VAL A 840 -21.21 18.05 -21.43
CA VAL A 840 -22.31 17.59 -22.28
C VAL A 840 -23.27 18.75 -22.51
N ARG A 841 -23.64 18.99 -23.76
CA ARG A 841 -24.50 20.10 -24.12
C ARG A 841 -25.97 19.81 -23.81
N ALA A 842 -26.47 18.64 -24.20
CA ALA A 842 -27.86 18.22 -23.99
C ALA A 842 -27.96 16.71 -23.69
N VAL A 843 -29.08 16.29 -23.11
CA VAL A 843 -29.39 14.88 -22.81
C VAL A 843 -30.67 14.45 -23.51
N ALA A 844 -30.70 13.22 -24.03
CA ALA A 844 -31.90 12.58 -24.54
C ALA A 844 -32.35 11.47 -23.57
N ILE A 845 -33.48 11.70 -22.91
CA ILE A 845 -34.10 10.77 -21.93
C ILE A 845 -35.09 9.77 -22.56
N SER A 846 -35.21 9.81 -23.88
CA SER A 846 -36.01 8.89 -24.67
C SER A 846 -35.18 8.37 -25.85
N ASN A 847 -35.66 7.31 -26.50
CA ASN A 847 -34.95 6.72 -27.62
C ASN A 847 -34.79 7.75 -28.76
N LEU A 848 -33.55 7.95 -29.21
CA LEU A 848 -33.17 8.91 -30.25
C LEU A 848 -32.25 8.23 -31.25
N ALA A 849 -32.56 8.33 -32.55
CA ALA A 849 -31.63 7.92 -33.59
C ALA A 849 -30.44 8.90 -33.64
N PRO A 850 -29.20 8.47 -33.38
CA PRO A 850 -28.05 9.37 -33.25
C PRO A 850 -27.52 9.78 -34.63
N ALA A 851 -28.26 10.65 -35.33
CA ALA A 851 -27.90 11.19 -36.63
C ALA A 851 -28.50 12.58 -36.87
N GLY A 852 -27.82 13.41 -37.68
CA GLY A 852 -28.27 14.75 -38.05
C GLY A 852 -28.10 15.80 -36.93
N LEU A 853 -28.38 17.06 -37.26
CA LEU A 853 -28.25 18.22 -36.35
C LEU A 853 -29.62 18.82 -36.03
N GLY A 854 -30.48 18.01 -35.40
CA GLY A 854 -31.80 18.44 -34.94
C GLY A 854 -31.77 19.10 -33.56
N ASN A 855 -32.95 19.19 -32.94
CA ASN A 855 -33.08 19.64 -31.55
C ASN A 855 -33.12 18.45 -30.60
N VAL A 856 -32.35 18.50 -29.52
CA VAL A 856 -32.41 17.53 -28.41
C VAL A 856 -32.71 18.30 -27.13
N ASP A 857 -33.79 17.93 -26.44
CA ASP A 857 -34.24 18.58 -25.20
C ASP A 857 -34.36 20.12 -25.32
N GLY A 858 -34.86 20.59 -26.46
CA GLY A 858 -34.99 22.03 -26.76
C GLY A 858 -33.72 22.72 -27.26
N VAL A 859 -32.58 22.03 -27.30
CA VAL A 859 -31.28 22.57 -27.74
C VAL A 859 -31.03 22.25 -29.21
N ALA A 860 -30.82 23.28 -30.04
CA ALA A 860 -30.41 23.10 -31.43
C ALA A 860 -28.93 22.68 -31.51
N LEU A 861 -28.66 21.51 -32.08
CA LEU A 861 -27.32 20.92 -32.14
C LEU A 861 -26.47 21.48 -33.28
N ALA A 862 -25.17 21.61 -33.02
CA ALA A 862 -24.12 21.88 -33.99
C ALA A 862 -23.18 20.65 -34.11
N ALA A 863 -22.47 20.55 -35.24
CA ALA A 863 -21.49 19.48 -35.42
C ALA A 863 -20.40 19.57 -34.35
N GLY A 864 -20.10 18.44 -33.69
CA GLY A 864 -19.16 18.35 -32.58
C GLY A 864 -19.81 18.49 -31.19
N ASP A 865 -21.10 18.85 -31.10
CA ASP A 865 -21.78 18.93 -29.82
C ASP A 865 -21.86 17.56 -29.14
N ARG A 866 -21.61 17.55 -27.84
CA ARG A 866 -21.70 16.33 -27.03
C ARG A 866 -23.11 16.15 -26.51
N VAL A 867 -23.72 15.01 -26.81
CA VAL A 867 -25.08 14.65 -26.41
C VAL A 867 -25.05 13.34 -25.64
N LEU A 868 -25.66 13.33 -24.45
CA LEU A 868 -25.80 12.12 -23.63
C LEU A 868 -27.10 11.39 -24.01
N LEU A 869 -27.02 10.09 -24.33
CA LEU A 869 -28.17 9.24 -24.63
C LEU A 869 -28.35 8.21 -23.51
N THR A 870 -29.53 8.17 -22.88
CA THR A 870 -29.77 7.34 -21.69
C THR A 870 -30.86 6.28 -21.86
N ALA A 871 -31.67 6.35 -22.92
CA ALA A 871 -32.84 5.48 -23.12
C ALA A 871 -32.92 4.88 -24.53
N GLN A 872 -31.79 4.41 -25.07
CA GLN A 872 -31.75 3.73 -26.36
C GLN A 872 -32.45 2.36 -26.29
N THR A 873 -33.12 1.95 -27.38
CA THR A 873 -33.79 0.64 -27.46
C THR A 873 -32.84 -0.53 -27.22
N THR A 874 -31.58 -0.39 -27.64
CA THR A 874 -30.51 -1.29 -27.25
C THR A 874 -29.70 -0.61 -26.15
N ALA A 875 -29.79 -1.10 -24.92
CA ALA A 875 -29.16 -0.45 -23.77
C ALA A 875 -27.65 -0.26 -23.94
N GLY A 876 -26.94 -1.17 -24.61
CA GLY A 876 -25.52 -1.01 -24.95
C GLY A 876 -25.22 0.20 -25.85
N GLN A 877 -26.21 0.83 -26.48
CA GLN A 877 -26.04 2.06 -27.27
C GLN A 877 -26.12 3.34 -26.43
N ASN A 878 -26.50 3.27 -25.15
CA ASN A 878 -26.44 4.43 -24.26
C ASN A 878 -24.99 4.95 -24.14
N GLY A 879 -24.83 6.23 -23.80
CA GLY A 879 -23.54 6.89 -23.64
C GLY A 879 -23.47 8.25 -24.30
N VAL A 880 -22.27 8.82 -24.39
CA VAL A 880 -22.04 10.16 -24.93
C VAL A 880 -21.63 10.10 -26.40
N TYR A 881 -22.29 10.89 -27.23
CA TYR A 881 -22.07 10.98 -28.67
C TYR A 881 -21.66 12.38 -29.09
N SER A 882 -20.84 12.47 -30.13
CA SER A 882 -20.53 13.70 -30.84
C SER A 882 -21.50 13.85 -32.01
N ALA A 883 -22.37 14.85 -31.94
CA ALA A 883 -23.35 15.15 -32.97
C ALA A 883 -22.69 15.53 -34.29
N GLY A 884 -23.33 15.15 -35.40
CA GLY A 884 -22.85 15.43 -36.75
C GLY A 884 -23.99 15.44 -37.76
N GLY A 885 -23.74 15.98 -38.96
CA GLY A 885 -24.74 16.03 -40.03
C GLY A 885 -25.16 14.65 -40.55
N GLY A 886 -24.32 13.63 -40.35
CA GLY A 886 -24.62 12.21 -40.63
C GLY A 886 -24.83 11.41 -39.33
N ALA A 887 -24.48 10.12 -39.34
CA ALA A 887 -24.47 9.31 -38.13
C ALA A 887 -23.47 9.87 -37.11
N TRP A 888 -23.85 9.89 -35.84
CA TRP A 888 -22.99 10.35 -34.75
C TRP A 888 -22.00 9.26 -34.35
N SER A 889 -20.86 9.67 -33.81
CA SER A 889 -19.86 8.76 -33.24
C SER A 889 -19.86 8.88 -31.71
N ARG A 890 -19.53 7.79 -31.01
CA ARG A 890 -19.25 7.89 -29.56
C ARG A 890 -18.13 8.89 -29.31
N ALA A 891 -18.31 9.74 -28.31
CA ALA A 891 -17.35 10.76 -27.96
C ALA A 891 -16.19 10.18 -27.12
N SER A 892 -14.99 10.72 -27.26
CA SER A 892 -13.86 10.38 -26.38
C SER A 892 -13.93 11.16 -25.06
N PRO A 893 -13.61 10.56 -23.89
CA PRO A 893 -13.08 9.20 -23.69
C PRO A 893 -14.14 8.08 -23.56
N GLU A 894 -15.44 8.38 -23.63
CA GLU A 894 -16.57 7.43 -23.47
C GLU A 894 -16.70 6.40 -24.61
N ASN A 895 -15.81 6.45 -25.59
CA ASN A 895 -15.61 5.42 -26.59
C ASN A 895 -14.69 4.27 -26.13
N THR A 896 -14.24 4.28 -24.87
CA THR A 896 -13.40 3.23 -24.26
C THR A 896 -13.98 2.72 -22.94
N ALA A 897 -13.61 1.50 -22.52
CA ALA A 897 -13.96 0.96 -21.21
C ALA A 897 -13.42 1.82 -20.05
N ALA A 898 -12.27 2.48 -20.23
CA ALA A 898 -11.71 3.40 -19.25
C ALA A 898 -12.57 4.67 -19.06
N GLY A 899 -13.27 5.11 -20.12
CA GLY A 899 -14.19 6.25 -20.05
C GLY A 899 -15.57 5.91 -19.46
N LEU A 900 -15.90 4.61 -19.34
CA LEU A 900 -17.16 4.07 -18.84
C LEU A 900 -16.96 3.16 -17.62
N LYS A 901 -16.26 3.68 -16.61
CA LYS A 901 -16.16 3.07 -15.27
C LYS A 901 -17.35 3.46 -14.39
N ASP A 902 -17.75 2.57 -13.49
CA ASP A 902 -18.81 2.84 -12.51
C ASP A 902 -18.59 4.19 -11.79
N GLY A 903 -19.66 4.97 -11.61
CA GLY A 903 -19.58 6.32 -11.05
C GLY A 903 -19.11 7.41 -12.04
N ALA A 904 -18.92 7.09 -13.32
CA ALA A 904 -18.70 8.09 -14.37
C ALA A 904 -19.83 9.12 -14.37
N THR A 905 -19.49 10.40 -14.25
CA THR A 905 -20.48 11.48 -14.05
C THR A 905 -20.38 12.55 -15.14
N TRP A 906 -21.54 12.97 -15.68
CA TRP A 906 -21.63 14.03 -16.70
C TRP A 906 -22.55 15.16 -16.26
N PHE A 907 -22.14 16.40 -16.55
CA PHE A 907 -22.93 17.60 -16.34
C PHE A 907 -23.63 18.04 -17.63
N ILE A 908 -24.93 18.36 -17.54
CA ILE A 908 -25.74 18.85 -18.66
C ILE A 908 -25.82 20.37 -18.63
N ARG A 909 -25.37 21.02 -19.71
CA ARG A 909 -25.29 22.49 -19.78
C ARG A 909 -26.57 23.19 -20.22
N GLU A 910 -27.29 22.63 -21.18
CA GLU A 910 -28.44 23.25 -21.84
C GLU A 910 -29.63 22.28 -21.94
N GLY A 911 -30.81 22.83 -22.19
CA GLY A 911 -32.05 22.07 -22.36
C GLY A 911 -32.92 22.03 -21.12
N GLY A 912 -33.99 21.23 -21.16
CA GLY A 912 -34.90 21.01 -20.04
C GLY A 912 -34.24 20.40 -18.80
N HIS A 913 -33.09 19.74 -18.97
CA HIS A 913 -32.29 19.16 -17.89
C HIS A 913 -30.98 19.91 -17.63
N ALA A 914 -30.87 21.18 -18.04
CA ALA A 914 -29.70 22.01 -17.74
C ALA A 914 -29.45 22.09 -16.23
N GLY A 915 -28.18 21.98 -15.82
CA GLY A 915 -27.79 21.97 -14.40
C GLY A 915 -27.88 20.60 -13.72
N SER A 916 -28.32 19.55 -14.43
CA SER A 916 -28.40 18.19 -13.88
C SER A 916 -27.11 17.39 -14.08
N TYR A 917 -26.94 16.37 -13.24
CA TYR A 917 -25.85 15.41 -13.28
C TYR A 917 -26.39 14.02 -13.57
N TRP A 918 -25.64 13.25 -14.35
CA TRP A 918 -26.00 11.90 -14.75
C TRP A 918 -24.84 10.95 -14.49
N VAL A 919 -25.15 9.80 -13.92
CA VAL A 919 -24.15 8.83 -13.41
C VAL A 919 -24.32 7.48 -14.11
N LEU A 920 -23.20 6.87 -14.49
CA LEU A 920 -23.14 5.49 -14.94
C LEU A 920 -23.17 4.54 -13.73
N HIS A 921 -24.02 3.52 -13.80
CA HIS A 921 -24.06 2.43 -12.83
C HIS A 921 -23.50 1.15 -13.43
N GLY A 922 -22.40 0.67 -12.83
CA GLY A 922 -21.64 -0.50 -13.27
C GLY A 922 -20.60 -0.16 -14.33
N ASP A 923 -19.48 -0.89 -14.30
CA ASP A 923 -18.48 -0.87 -15.37
C ASP A 923 -19.12 -1.30 -16.69
N ALA A 924 -18.83 -0.58 -17.76
CA ALA A 924 -19.36 -0.88 -19.08
C ALA A 924 -18.29 -0.83 -20.17
N THR A 925 -18.50 -1.64 -21.21
CA THR A 925 -17.78 -1.51 -22.48
C THR A 925 -18.70 -0.85 -23.50
N PRO A 926 -18.22 0.13 -24.30
CA PRO A 926 -19.04 0.84 -25.28
C PRO A 926 -19.36 0.00 -26.53
N ASP A 927 -19.77 -1.25 -26.34
CA ASP A 927 -20.24 -2.20 -27.34
C ASP A 927 -21.69 -2.65 -27.06
N VAL A 928 -22.25 -3.56 -27.87
CA VAL A 928 -23.63 -4.05 -27.69
C VAL A 928 -23.76 -5.22 -26.70
N SER A 929 -22.66 -5.66 -26.08
CA SER A 929 -22.62 -6.85 -25.21
C SER A 929 -22.90 -6.54 -23.73
N THR A 930 -22.83 -5.26 -23.32
CA THR A 930 -23.11 -4.82 -21.95
C THR A 930 -24.32 -3.89 -21.89
N THR A 931 -25.13 -4.02 -20.84
CA THR A 931 -26.23 -3.10 -20.57
C THR A 931 -25.65 -1.84 -19.94
N ILE A 932 -25.71 -0.71 -20.64
CA ILE A 932 -25.25 0.59 -20.12
C ILE A 932 -26.43 1.28 -19.43
N SER A 933 -26.36 1.38 -18.09
CA SER A 933 -27.37 2.07 -17.27
C SER A 933 -26.86 3.43 -16.82
N ILE A 934 -27.47 4.50 -17.35
CA ILE A 934 -27.15 5.88 -16.99
C ILE A 934 -28.42 6.53 -16.46
N GLN A 935 -28.36 7.04 -15.23
CA GLN A 935 -29.50 7.64 -14.54
C GLN A 935 -29.17 9.05 -14.03
N PRO A 936 -30.17 9.90 -13.77
CA PRO A 936 -29.94 11.14 -13.04
C PRO A 936 -29.30 10.81 -11.68
N ALA A 937 -28.31 11.58 -11.29
CA ALA A 937 -27.64 11.38 -10.02
C ALA A 937 -28.60 11.68 -8.85
N ALA A 938 -28.76 10.73 -7.93
CA ALA A 938 -29.35 11.03 -6.63
C ALA A 938 -28.30 11.72 -5.74
N THR A 939 -28.71 12.70 -4.91
CA THR A 939 -27.81 13.53 -4.10
C THR A 939 -26.97 12.73 -3.11
N ASN A 940 -27.42 11.56 -2.66
CA ASN A 940 -26.67 10.68 -1.75
C ASN A 940 -25.60 9.83 -2.46
N ASP A 941 -25.80 9.44 -3.72
CA ASP A 941 -24.85 8.57 -4.45
C ASP A 941 -23.58 9.31 -4.90
N LEU A 942 -23.58 10.65 -4.87
CA LEU A 942 -22.52 11.53 -5.37
C LEU A 942 -21.45 11.91 -4.34
N TYR A 943 -21.63 11.58 -3.07
CA TYR A 943 -20.69 11.94 -2.00
C TYR A 943 -20.56 10.79 -1.03
N ALA A 944 -19.85 9.75 -1.47
CA ALA A 944 -19.57 8.57 -0.68
C ALA A 944 -18.16 8.07 -0.97
N ALA A 945 -17.55 7.41 0.02
CA ALA A 945 -16.43 6.51 -0.25
C ALA A 945 -16.88 5.07 -0.03
N THR A 946 -16.38 4.16 -0.87
CA THR A 946 -16.49 2.74 -0.53
C THR A 946 -15.37 2.40 0.45
N VAL A 947 -15.70 1.70 1.52
CA VAL A 947 -14.76 1.22 2.51
C VAL A 947 -14.79 -0.30 2.48
N GLN A 948 -13.63 -0.89 2.26
CA GLN A 948 -13.39 -2.31 2.38
C GLN A 948 -12.80 -2.58 3.76
N THR A 949 -13.41 -3.49 4.51
CA THR A 949 -12.92 -3.93 5.82
C THR A 949 -12.62 -5.42 5.76
N GLN A 950 -11.42 -5.79 6.20
CA GLN A 950 -10.96 -7.18 6.27
C GLN A 950 -10.41 -7.47 7.66
N VAL A 951 -10.76 -8.62 8.21
CA VAL A 951 -10.30 -9.03 9.55
C VAL A 951 -9.75 -10.44 9.49
N TRP A 952 -8.51 -10.61 9.94
CA TRP A 952 -7.88 -11.90 10.21
C TRP A 952 -7.79 -12.11 11.71
N MET A 953 -8.13 -13.31 12.15
CA MET A 953 -8.15 -13.71 13.55
C MET A 953 -7.61 -15.13 13.68
N LEU A 954 -6.53 -15.27 14.44
CA LEU A 954 -5.84 -16.54 14.67
C LEU A 954 -5.57 -16.73 16.16
N ALA A 955 -5.92 -17.90 16.69
CA ALA A 955 -5.50 -18.33 18.01
C ALA A 955 -4.03 -18.79 17.98
N ASP A 956 -3.30 -18.54 19.06
CA ASP A 956 -1.89 -18.93 19.16
C ASP A 956 -1.71 -20.45 19.04
N SER A 957 -0.91 -20.89 18.05
CA SER A 957 -0.63 -22.31 17.79
C SER A 957 0.62 -22.49 16.93
N VAL A 958 1.26 -23.66 17.05
CA VAL A 958 2.45 -24.01 16.22
C VAL A 958 2.14 -24.01 14.72
N THR A 959 0.90 -24.32 14.33
CA THR A 959 0.45 -24.34 12.94
C THR A 959 0.17 -22.95 12.38
N ALA A 960 -0.27 -22.01 13.23
CA ALA A 960 -0.55 -20.63 12.84
C ALA A 960 0.64 -19.68 13.01
N ALA A 961 1.75 -20.13 13.63
CA ALA A 961 2.89 -19.28 13.98
C ALA A 961 3.40 -18.42 12.81
N ASN A 962 3.60 -19.01 11.63
CA ASN A 962 4.05 -18.27 10.45
C ASN A 962 3.03 -17.23 9.96
N GLN A 963 1.73 -17.55 10.02
CA GLN A 963 0.66 -16.61 9.64
C GLN A 963 0.49 -15.49 10.66
N ILE A 964 0.56 -15.81 11.95
CA ILE A 964 0.57 -14.84 13.05
C ILE A 964 1.76 -13.89 12.89
N GLU A 965 2.95 -14.42 12.58
CA GLU A 965 4.10 -13.58 12.28
C GLU A 965 3.87 -12.73 11.03
N ARG A 966 3.21 -13.21 9.97
CA ARG A 966 2.84 -12.36 8.83
C ARG A 966 1.84 -11.27 9.22
N MET A 967 0.84 -11.57 10.05
CA MET A 967 -0.12 -10.57 10.56
C MET A 967 0.58 -9.43 11.30
N LYS A 968 1.59 -9.76 12.11
CA LYS A 968 2.44 -8.84 12.88
C LYS A 968 3.43 -8.04 12.01
N THR A 969 4.27 -8.75 11.27
CA THR A 969 5.59 -8.29 10.80
C THR A 969 5.60 -7.58 9.46
N THR A 970 4.43 -7.47 8.82
CA THR A 970 4.35 -7.00 7.43
C THR A 970 3.52 -5.73 7.35
N SER A 971 4.00 -4.79 6.53
CA SER A 971 3.24 -3.62 6.09
C SER A 971 2.45 -3.86 4.79
N ARG A 972 2.56 -5.06 4.18
CA ARG A 972 1.80 -5.51 2.99
C ARG A 972 0.40 -5.97 3.31
N ALA A 973 -0.60 -5.73 2.45
CA ALA A 973 -1.94 -6.29 2.63
C ALA A 973 -1.87 -7.81 2.78
N MET A 974 -2.72 -8.41 3.61
CA MET A 974 -2.68 -9.88 3.80
C MET A 974 -2.93 -10.63 2.49
N ALA A 975 -3.71 -10.04 1.57
CA ALA A 975 -3.94 -10.58 0.22
C ALA A 975 -2.66 -10.70 -0.63
N GLU A 976 -1.63 -9.90 -0.37
CA GLU A 976 -0.34 -9.98 -1.07
C GLU A 976 0.58 -11.07 -0.51
N LEU A 977 0.51 -11.31 0.81
CA LEU A 977 1.39 -12.22 1.54
C LEU A 977 0.92 -13.66 1.52
N ASP A 978 -0.39 -13.84 1.42
CA ASP A 978 -1.02 -15.14 1.34
C ASP A 978 -2.09 -15.09 0.23
N PRO A 979 -1.66 -15.01 -1.05
CA PRO A 979 -2.58 -14.89 -2.16
C PRO A 979 -3.54 -16.08 -2.13
N VAL A 980 -4.83 -15.77 -2.24
CA VAL A 980 -5.89 -16.77 -2.23
C VAL A 980 -5.76 -17.63 -3.49
N VAL A 981 -5.14 -18.81 -3.36
CA VAL A 981 -4.92 -19.74 -4.49
C VAL A 981 -6.10 -20.71 -4.59
N ARG A 982 -6.73 -20.77 -5.78
CA ARG A 982 -7.78 -21.74 -6.09
C ARG A 982 -7.17 -23.12 -6.38
N TYR A 983 -7.46 -24.11 -5.54
CA TYR A 983 -7.07 -25.52 -5.75
C TYR A 983 -8.23 -26.33 -6.33
N GLY A 984 -8.58 -26.05 -7.59
CA GLY A 984 -9.67 -26.74 -8.28
C GLY A 984 -11.06 -26.46 -7.68
N GLN A 985 -12.12 -26.85 -8.40
CA GLN A 985 -13.49 -26.67 -7.93
C GLN A 985 -13.86 -27.70 -6.87
N CYS A 986 -14.72 -27.33 -5.91
CA CYS A 986 -15.04 -28.18 -4.76
C CYS A 986 -16.54 -28.23 -4.39
N SER A 987 -16.89 -29.28 -3.66
CA SER A 987 -18.10 -29.44 -2.83
C SER A 987 -17.66 -29.57 -1.35
N PRO A 988 -18.52 -29.33 -0.33
CA PRO A 988 -18.12 -29.18 1.10
C PRO A 988 -17.26 -30.29 1.73
N SER A 989 -17.06 -31.44 1.08
CA SER A 989 -16.27 -32.58 1.56
C SER A 989 -15.13 -33.03 0.64
N THR A 990 -14.76 -32.24 -0.38
CA THR A 990 -13.87 -32.71 -1.48
C THR A 990 -12.42 -32.22 -1.44
N CYS A 991 -12.06 -31.36 -0.49
CA CYS A 991 -10.70 -30.78 -0.43
C CYS A 991 -9.69 -31.69 0.25
N ALA A 992 -8.41 -31.52 -0.09
CA ALA A 992 -7.32 -32.25 0.55
C ALA A 992 -7.17 -31.87 2.04
N ALA A 993 -6.50 -32.71 2.83
CA ALA A 993 -6.21 -32.40 4.22
C ALA A 993 -5.40 -31.08 4.33
N GLY A 994 -5.82 -30.17 5.23
CA GLY A 994 -5.26 -28.82 5.33
C GLY A 994 -5.90 -27.78 4.40
N GLN A 995 -6.91 -28.18 3.62
CA GLN A 995 -7.69 -27.29 2.78
C GLN A 995 -9.17 -27.24 3.20
N SER A 996 -9.80 -26.10 2.95
CA SER A 996 -11.24 -25.88 3.12
C SER A 996 -11.89 -25.51 1.80
N CYS A 997 -13.07 -26.07 1.54
CA CYS A 997 -13.87 -25.72 0.37
C CYS A 997 -14.51 -24.36 0.60
N GLY A 998 -14.09 -23.36 -0.17
CA GLY A 998 -14.58 -22.00 -0.06
C GLY A 998 -16.01 -21.81 -0.56
N GLY A 999 -16.42 -20.55 -0.58
CA GLY A 999 -17.76 -20.09 -0.92
C GLY A 999 -18.01 -20.09 -2.40
N VAL A 1000 -19.25 -19.76 -2.77
CA VAL A 1000 -19.60 -19.52 -4.17
C VAL A 1000 -19.05 -18.15 -4.56
N GLU A 1001 -18.12 -18.14 -5.49
CA GLU A 1001 -17.49 -16.90 -5.97
C GLU A 1001 -18.37 -16.20 -7.03
N SER A 1002 -17.93 -15.04 -7.51
CA SER A 1002 -18.65 -14.24 -8.52
C SER A 1002 -18.90 -14.99 -9.84
N ASP A 1003 -18.11 -16.03 -10.12
CA ASP A 1003 -18.29 -16.93 -11.26
C ASP A 1003 -19.31 -18.07 -11.02
N GLY A 1004 -19.94 -18.11 -9.85
CA GLY A 1004 -20.94 -19.12 -9.48
C GLY A 1004 -20.37 -20.46 -9.01
N ASN A 1005 -19.05 -20.63 -8.92
CA ASN A 1005 -18.39 -21.88 -8.51
C ASN A 1005 -17.72 -21.78 -7.13
N ARG A 1006 -17.36 -22.94 -6.54
CA ARG A 1006 -16.59 -23.04 -5.29
C ARG A 1006 -15.22 -23.63 -5.55
N TYR A 1007 -14.21 -23.25 -4.77
CA TYR A 1007 -12.84 -23.71 -4.92
C TYR A 1007 -12.20 -24.11 -3.59
N CYS A 1008 -11.23 -25.05 -3.59
CA CYS A 1008 -10.46 -25.37 -2.39
C CYS A 1008 -9.39 -24.30 -2.12
N TYR A 1009 -9.19 -23.98 -0.84
CA TYR A 1009 -8.18 -23.04 -0.33
C TYR A 1009 -7.39 -23.69 0.80
N ASN A 1010 -6.12 -23.31 1.02
CA ASN A 1010 -5.45 -23.75 2.26
C ASN A 1010 -6.11 -23.05 3.46
N SER A 1011 -6.25 -23.77 4.57
CA SER A 1011 -6.86 -23.22 5.78
C SER A 1011 -6.07 -22.00 6.29
N GLY A 1012 -6.75 -20.88 6.53
CA GLY A 1012 -6.15 -19.63 7.05
C GLY A 1012 -5.68 -18.61 6.00
N GLN A 1013 -5.78 -18.89 4.69
CA GLN A 1013 -5.39 -17.94 3.62
C GLN A 1013 -6.43 -16.84 3.35
N GLN A 1014 -7.62 -16.93 3.95
CA GLN A 1014 -8.73 -15.99 3.73
C GLN A 1014 -9.03 -15.20 4.99
N PRO A 1015 -9.50 -13.93 4.86
CA PRO A 1015 -9.95 -13.17 6.01
C PRO A 1015 -11.11 -13.89 6.70
N ASN A 1016 -11.14 -13.86 8.04
CA ASN A 1016 -12.25 -14.36 8.84
C ASN A 1016 -13.52 -13.54 8.59
N LEU A 1017 -13.36 -12.24 8.30
CA LEU A 1017 -14.44 -11.32 7.92
C LEU A 1017 -13.99 -10.44 6.76
N TYR A 1018 -14.87 -10.25 5.78
CA TYR A 1018 -14.68 -9.33 4.67
C TYR A 1018 -16.00 -8.60 4.42
N ASP A 1019 -15.95 -7.29 4.28
CA ASP A 1019 -17.09 -6.51 3.80
C ASP A 1019 -16.63 -5.29 3.00
N ARG A 1020 -17.49 -4.80 2.11
CA ARG A 1020 -17.25 -3.60 1.31
C ARG A 1020 -18.53 -2.77 1.26
N GLN A 1021 -18.52 -1.63 1.95
CA GLN A 1021 -19.70 -0.78 2.16
C GLN A 1021 -19.47 0.65 1.70
N LYS A 1022 -20.52 1.31 1.19
CA LYS A 1022 -20.48 2.76 0.98
C LYS A 1022 -20.64 3.46 2.33
N VAL A 1023 -19.81 4.47 2.56
CA VAL A 1023 -19.90 5.42 3.68
C VAL A 1023 -20.09 6.81 3.08
N TYR A 1024 -21.29 7.36 3.25
CA TYR A 1024 -21.68 8.68 2.75
C TYR A 1024 -21.07 9.84 3.56
N ASP A 1025 -20.66 10.89 2.86
CA ASP A 1025 -20.23 12.16 3.42
C ASP A 1025 -21.38 12.87 4.15
N THR A 1026 -21.04 13.72 5.11
CA THR A 1026 -22.07 14.41 5.91
C THR A 1026 -22.44 15.73 5.26
N GLN A 1027 -23.72 15.90 4.92
CA GLN A 1027 -24.26 17.11 4.34
C GLN A 1027 -24.40 18.23 5.39
N GLY A 1028 -24.05 19.46 4.99
CA GLY A 1028 -24.14 20.69 5.76
C GLY A 1028 -25.05 21.74 5.13
N SER A 1029 -24.69 23.01 5.30
CA SER A 1029 -25.45 24.16 4.79
C SER A 1029 -25.36 24.29 3.26
N ALA A 1030 -26.24 25.11 2.67
CA ALA A 1030 -26.13 25.51 1.27
C ALA A 1030 -24.82 26.30 1.00
N CYS A 1031 -24.25 26.11 -0.18
CA CYS A 1031 -23.02 26.76 -0.62
C CYS A 1031 -23.11 27.20 -2.08
N SER A 1032 -22.35 28.24 -2.42
CA SER A 1032 -22.13 28.67 -3.80
C SER A 1032 -20.66 28.53 -4.23
N SER A 1033 -19.78 28.20 -3.28
CA SER A 1033 -18.34 27.97 -3.42
C SER A 1033 -17.79 27.29 -2.16
N GLY A 1034 -16.54 26.82 -2.18
CA GLY A 1034 -15.86 26.20 -1.03
C GLY A 1034 -15.77 27.12 0.20
N LEU A 1035 -15.70 28.44 0.02
CA LEU A 1035 -15.67 29.42 1.11
C LEU A 1035 -16.94 29.53 1.94
N ALA A 1036 -18.09 29.13 1.38
CA ALA A 1036 -19.34 29.10 2.13
C ALA A 1036 -19.41 27.92 3.12
N CYS A 1037 -18.43 27.01 3.06
CA CYS A 1037 -18.34 25.82 3.89
C CYS A 1037 -17.34 26.00 5.03
N SER A 1038 -17.55 25.26 6.12
CA SER A 1038 -16.62 25.27 7.27
C SER A 1038 -15.32 24.54 6.93
N GLY A 1039 -14.26 24.74 7.71
CA GLY A 1039 -12.98 24.04 7.49
C GLY A 1039 -13.14 22.52 7.45
N GLY A 1040 -12.48 21.86 6.50
CA GLY A 1040 -12.61 20.41 6.25
C GLY A 1040 -13.86 20.00 5.48
N GLN A 1041 -14.67 20.96 4.99
CA GLN A 1041 -15.81 20.71 4.12
C GLN A 1041 -15.54 21.22 2.70
N PHE A 1042 -16.19 20.64 1.70
CA PHE A 1042 -16.18 21.14 0.33
C PHE A 1042 -17.59 21.43 -0.16
N CYS A 1043 -17.72 22.34 -1.13
CA CYS A 1043 -18.99 22.58 -1.79
C CYS A 1043 -19.23 21.53 -2.87
N GLY A 1044 -20.31 20.78 -2.71
CA GLY A 1044 -20.79 19.79 -3.67
C GLY A 1044 -21.38 20.44 -4.93
N ILE A 1045 -21.51 19.63 -5.97
CA ILE A 1045 -22.18 19.97 -7.23
C ILE A 1045 -23.68 20.30 -7.10
N ASP A 1046 -24.32 19.88 -6.03
CA ASP A 1046 -25.71 20.22 -5.67
C ASP A 1046 -25.81 21.45 -4.77
N ASN A 1047 -24.73 22.24 -4.66
CA ASN A 1047 -24.67 23.49 -3.90
C ASN A 1047 -24.92 23.30 -2.39
N LEU A 1048 -24.46 22.18 -1.84
CA LEU A 1048 -24.47 21.88 -0.41
C LEU A 1048 -23.04 21.60 0.07
N CYS A 1049 -22.73 21.99 1.30
CA CYS A 1049 -21.44 21.66 1.91
C CYS A 1049 -21.40 20.19 2.31
N TYR A 1050 -20.29 19.53 2.07
CA TYR A 1050 -20.05 18.13 2.47
C TYR A 1050 -18.78 18.02 3.29
N GLN A 1051 -18.89 17.35 4.42
CA GLN A 1051 -17.73 16.90 5.18
C GLN A 1051 -17.38 15.47 4.74
N PRO A 1052 -16.17 15.22 4.22
CA PRO A 1052 -15.79 13.89 3.81
C PRO A 1052 -15.85 12.91 4.99
N ALA A 1053 -16.64 11.85 4.85
CA ALA A 1053 -16.78 10.81 5.85
C ALA A 1053 -15.45 10.10 6.09
N LEU A 1054 -15.07 9.84 7.35
CA LEU A 1054 -13.81 9.16 7.67
C LEU A 1054 -12.62 9.82 6.94
N ARG A 1055 -12.55 11.17 6.91
CA ARG A 1055 -11.37 11.91 6.40
C ARG A 1055 -10.17 11.70 7.32
N THR A 1056 -10.45 11.72 8.62
CA THR A 1056 -9.54 11.27 9.67
C THR A 1056 -10.21 10.14 10.45
N LEU A 1057 -9.39 9.25 10.99
CA LEU A 1057 -9.81 8.16 11.87
C LEU A 1057 -9.24 8.36 13.26
N ARG A 1058 -10.06 8.01 14.23
CA ARG A 1058 -9.61 7.73 15.60
C ARG A 1058 -9.95 6.28 15.94
N LEU A 1059 -9.02 5.62 16.61
CA LEU A 1059 -9.14 4.22 17.00
C LEU A 1059 -9.36 4.11 18.49
N GLY A 1060 -10.20 3.15 18.88
CA GLY A 1060 -10.43 2.87 20.28
C GLY A 1060 -11.12 1.53 20.50
N PHE A 1061 -11.28 1.23 21.78
CA PHE A 1061 -11.96 0.04 22.24
C PHE A 1061 -13.09 0.42 23.17
N THR A 1062 -14.21 -0.27 23.04
CA THR A 1062 -15.38 -0.10 23.90
C THR A 1062 -15.80 -1.44 24.49
N ASP A 1063 -16.26 -1.40 25.73
CA ASP A 1063 -16.78 -2.55 26.47
C ASP A 1063 -17.97 -2.09 27.34
N SER A 1064 -18.84 -3.02 27.70
CA SER A 1064 -19.92 -2.84 28.67
C SER A 1064 -19.98 -4.05 29.57
N GLN A 1065 -20.27 -3.90 30.86
CA GLN A 1065 -20.32 -5.03 31.79
C GLN A 1065 -21.65 -5.10 32.55
N SER A 1066 -22.62 -5.85 32.04
CA SER A 1066 -23.90 -6.09 32.72
C SER A 1066 -23.99 -7.52 33.26
N GLY A 1067 -24.32 -7.67 34.55
CA GLY A 1067 -24.68 -8.96 35.15
C GLY A 1067 -23.53 -9.78 35.75
N GLN A 1068 -22.47 -10.07 35.00
CA GLN A 1068 -21.36 -10.96 35.44
C GLN A 1068 -19.99 -10.38 35.07
N ASP A 1069 -18.95 -10.91 35.72
CA ASP A 1069 -17.58 -10.44 35.56
C ASP A 1069 -16.98 -10.82 34.21
N GLN A 1070 -16.30 -9.86 33.59
CA GLN A 1070 -15.49 -10.09 32.41
C GLN A 1070 -14.19 -9.30 32.53
N VAL A 1071 -13.09 -9.92 32.08
CA VAL A 1071 -11.79 -9.24 32.01
C VAL A 1071 -11.10 -9.64 30.72
N ILE A 1072 -10.78 -8.64 29.90
CA ILE A 1072 -10.09 -8.76 28.62
C ILE A 1072 -8.83 -7.90 28.71
N SER A 1073 -7.68 -8.52 28.41
CA SER A 1073 -6.41 -7.81 28.29
C SER A 1073 -6.03 -7.71 26.82
N ILE A 1074 -5.80 -6.48 26.35
CA ILE A 1074 -5.39 -6.18 24.97
C ILE A 1074 -3.99 -5.57 25.00
N SER A 1075 -3.10 -6.06 24.14
CA SER A 1075 -1.69 -5.66 24.05
C SER A 1075 -1.17 -5.76 22.62
N ASN A 1076 0.09 -5.39 22.40
CA ASN A 1076 0.74 -5.39 21.08
C ASN A 1076 -0.02 -4.55 20.04
N PHE A 1077 -0.40 -3.33 20.40
CA PHE A 1077 -1.04 -2.39 19.49
C PHE A 1077 -0.03 -1.89 18.47
N ALA A 1078 -0.31 -2.16 17.20
CA ALA A 1078 0.43 -1.62 16.08
C ALA A 1078 -0.54 -1.10 15.03
N THR A 1079 -0.29 0.09 14.52
CA THR A 1079 -1.07 0.65 13.41
C THR A 1079 -0.13 1.15 12.34
N THR A 1080 -0.42 0.83 11.10
CA THR A 1080 0.36 1.31 9.95
C THR A 1080 -0.59 1.73 8.85
N TRP A 1081 -0.30 2.84 8.22
CA TRP A 1081 -1.09 3.37 7.11
C TRP A 1081 -0.69 2.66 5.82
N LEU A 1082 -1.69 2.25 5.06
CA LEU A 1082 -1.51 1.60 3.76
C LEU A 1082 -1.07 2.65 2.73
N PRO A 1083 -0.22 2.27 1.76
CA PRO A 1083 0.47 3.18 0.84
C PRO A 1083 -0.43 3.83 -0.20
#